data_AF-A0A960AUK7-F1
#
_entry.id   AF-A0A960AUK7-F1
#
_cell.length_a   1.000
_cell.length_b   1.000
_cell.length_c   1.000
_cell.angle_alpha   90.00
_cell.angle_beta   90.00
_cell.angle_gamma   90.00
#
_symmetry.space_group_name_H-M   'P 1'
#
loop_
_entity.id
_entity.type
_entity.pdbx_description
1 polymer ?
#
loop_
_entity_poly.entity_id
_entity_poly.type
_entity_poly.pdbx_seq_one_letter_code
_entity_poly.pdbx_strand_id
1 'polypeptide(L)'
;MAEPSVPGVLELRVHGVSGTPPHQMLGVDASDAGQVAGDHLTGFYRCRKGSPYGLKVPTFTAVEAYSWGALTSGAAGFLGWVRRAAWLTLLPFALGNLSYWARPELDVDAGTRKATAIVVRVASLLLTLLLIAGLCLVGIDLVAWQCFRGGSMVCPSLPSVLQFLDRPPWDTTTRRVLVGSLLPLLALAGLWFLSRQSMSRYEDVLPQPVARSQKFRVLSRRRMWNGSDRTRRLQRLHLAGGVAVVVGSGAFPVAEFGGTSHQLGLAVTGISAVLIGLLGIVAVGMSYEDGIDFPGRVEQAGWARRTACRISQFVGWVVLALLAAYGYLLFTSGPLESAAQAGPLRGHNLVVGGLLFLLVACVAWLVFASDRPWLALLLPSALLGIALGAFLEWWPLVTVLALAVLGLGLWIQHSRSDPQAGKPRAWHGAGAAILLGSAVWIAAVFTTSTTVLAADWLNGGGQSVADLQAGFRDEASPGARAAQLQLGQPVLNAGGQVAIERAAVSVDADGVVTVWSGTVAVESLATTRAFEGVRHQVPALDLTGGRVVVVEPPVTLVDSCVTASDEAPGCADAATTGEYVASGTVTPKGAIQIRATEPAGVHVAVANTPQEPLIVPQVLVWFALSMPLWLLAIVVSAGVCFWYFRRHARTAIVEQTMFDAVIGVLRRDSTQARLTAGFTHRAERLLGLFGVITSVAAVAVLIGASTGSPPWQDHERLRTLAVIGLWTALGVSAGLIAVAARLRKSEGARRAVGVLWDLSTFWPRVAHPLGPPCYAERVVPEITSRIGWARSLGANVIVSGHSQGSLIAVAAAAQLADDEIERLRLVTYGSQLRTWYGRIFPGVLGPEVIGSHPLTDRADFGSAAPDAPDTGGPDDPLEPPVPDGSLASRLGVSAASPRWINLFRRTDPIGFRVFSDQQSRVDRYVSEYSPGGAGDPCPILQTHSRYQFADEYRAVVEGWYWEPGYPQYAVGEVCQVDFLVPD
;
A
#
# COMPACT_ATOMS: atom_id res chain seq x y z
N MET A 1 -51.30 22.37 22.60
CA MET A 1 -50.09 21.75 22.04
C MET A 1 -50.55 20.90 20.88
N ALA A 2 -50.23 21.27 19.64
CA ALA A 2 -50.59 20.48 18.47
C ALA A 2 -49.79 19.17 18.50
N GLU A 3 -50.43 18.02 18.26
CA GLU A 3 -49.73 16.76 18.03
C GLU A 3 -48.70 16.97 16.91
N PRO A 4 -47.45 16.47 17.06
CA PRO A 4 -46.50 16.50 15.97
C PRO A 4 -47.10 15.74 14.80
N SER A 5 -47.37 16.43 13.69
CA SER A 5 -47.84 15.76 12.48
C SER A 5 -46.74 14.80 12.04
N VAL A 6 -47.09 13.55 11.80
CA VAL A 6 -46.17 12.59 11.20
C VAL A 6 -46.31 12.73 9.69
N PRO A 7 -45.22 12.95 8.92
CA PRO A 7 -45.30 12.95 7.48
C PRO A 7 -45.68 11.55 6.99
N GLY A 8 -46.55 11.51 5.99
CA GLY A 8 -46.88 10.28 5.28
C GLY A 8 -45.67 9.70 4.53
N VAL A 9 -44.69 10.53 4.15
CA VAL A 9 -43.49 10.11 3.41
C VAL A 9 -42.22 10.81 3.90
N LEU A 10 -41.12 10.06 4.04
CA LEU A 10 -39.77 10.56 4.25
C LEU A 10 -38.89 10.21 3.03
N GLU A 11 -38.40 11.22 2.31
CA GLU A 11 -37.35 11.07 1.30
C GLU A 11 -35.98 11.31 1.93
N LEU A 12 -35.13 10.30 1.95
CA LEU A 12 -33.76 10.37 2.42
C LEU A 12 -32.80 10.41 1.22
N ARG A 13 -32.19 11.56 0.99
CA ARG A 13 -31.15 11.76 -0.03
C ARG A 13 -29.79 11.43 0.56
N VAL A 14 -29.06 10.54 -0.11
CA VAL A 14 -27.73 10.07 0.25
C VAL A 14 -26.82 10.25 -0.96
N HIS A 15 -25.96 11.26 -0.94
CA HIS A 15 -25.01 11.52 -2.03
C HIS A 15 -23.63 10.91 -1.76
N GLY A 16 -22.82 10.76 -2.82
CA GLY A 16 -21.49 10.17 -2.76
C GLY A 16 -20.39 11.07 -2.15
N VAL A 17 -19.14 10.57 -2.24
CA VAL A 17 -17.94 11.04 -1.51
C VAL A 17 -17.47 12.45 -1.88
N SER A 18 -18.01 13.07 -2.93
CA SER A 18 -17.63 14.42 -3.36
C SER A 18 -17.97 15.53 -2.34
N GLY A 19 -18.54 15.18 -1.18
CA GLY A 19 -18.83 16.14 -0.12
C GLY A 19 -19.90 17.12 -0.53
N THR A 20 -20.90 16.65 -1.32
CA THR A 20 -22.06 17.47 -1.67
C THR A 20 -22.67 17.96 -0.36
N PRO A 21 -22.61 19.27 -0.08
CA PRO A 21 -23.06 19.77 1.20
C PRO A 21 -24.58 19.62 1.30
N PRO A 22 -25.11 19.45 2.52
CA PRO A 22 -26.53 19.15 2.71
C PRO A 22 -27.46 20.16 2.02
N HIS A 23 -27.11 21.45 2.02
CA HIS A 23 -27.88 22.49 1.36
C HIS A 23 -28.00 22.29 -0.17
N GLN A 24 -26.96 21.79 -0.84
CA GLN A 24 -27.03 21.46 -2.28
C GLN A 24 -27.90 20.23 -2.56
N MET A 25 -27.90 19.25 -1.67
CA MET A 25 -28.79 18.07 -1.78
C MET A 25 -30.26 18.45 -1.58
N LEU A 26 -30.50 19.43 -0.70
CA LEU A 26 -31.82 20.01 -0.44
C LEU A 26 -32.21 21.08 -1.46
N GLY A 27 -31.28 21.59 -2.27
CA GLY A 27 -31.54 22.66 -3.23
C GLY A 27 -31.85 24.01 -2.57
N VAL A 28 -31.23 24.29 -1.42
CA VAL A 28 -31.42 25.51 -0.62
C VAL A 28 -30.07 26.19 -0.35
N ASP A 29 -30.10 27.41 0.17
CA ASP A 29 -28.90 28.11 0.61
C ASP A 29 -28.31 27.50 1.89
N ALA A 30 -27.02 27.74 2.11
CA ALA A 30 -26.29 27.15 3.24
C ALA A 30 -26.86 27.54 4.61
N SER A 31 -27.40 28.76 4.74
CA SER A 31 -28.07 29.25 5.97
C SER A 31 -29.36 28.50 6.28
N ASP A 32 -29.98 27.93 5.25
CA ASP A 32 -31.33 27.37 5.31
C ASP A 32 -31.30 25.85 5.51
N ALA A 33 -30.13 25.23 5.59
CA ALA A 33 -29.99 23.84 6.01
C ALA A 33 -29.76 23.74 7.53
N GLY A 34 -30.60 22.99 8.23
CA GLY A 34 -30.49 22.69 9.66
C GLY A 34 -30.26 21.21 9.92
N GLN A 35 -29.33 20.88 10.82
CA GLN A 35 -29.13 19.49 11.26
C GLN A 35 -30.24 19.07 12.21
N VAL A 36 -30.83 17.90 11.99
CA VAL A 36 -31.94 17.35 12.79
C VAL A 36 -31.57 16.06 13.55
N ALA A 37 -30.49 15.38 13.15
CA ALA A 37 -29.95 14.22 13.84
C ALA A 37 -28.47 13.98 13.47
N GLY A 38 -27.77 13.20 14.29
CA GLY A 38 -26.35 12.85 14.09
C GLY A 38 -25.39 13.75 14.89
N ASP A 39 -24.13 13.80 14.47
CA ASP A 39 -23.06 14.57 15.10
C ASP A 39 -22.32 15.48 14.08
N HIS A 40 -21.16 15.99 14.46
CA HIS A 40 -20.33 16.87 13.62
C HIS A 40 -19.63 16.15 12.43
N LEU A 41 -19.64 14.82 12.38
CA LEU A 41 -19.01 14.00 11.33
C LEU A 41 -20.05 13.44 10.35
N THR A 42 -21.19 12.98 10.85
CA THR A 42 -22.32 12.48 10.06
C THR A 42 -23.64 13.04 10.59
N GLY A 43 -24.56 13.41 9.70
CA GLY A 43 -25.81 14.00 10.14
C GLY A 43 -26.92 14.03 9.10
N PHE A 44 -28.15 14.08 9.59
CA PHE A 44 -29.35 14.28 8.80
C PHE A 44 -29.70 15.77 8.84
N TYR A 45 -29.98 16.36 7.68
CA TYR A 45 -30.27 17.77 7.53
C TYR A 45 -31.60 17.98 6.82
N ARG A 46 -32.32 19.03 7.20
CA ARG A 46 -33.55 19.48 6.55
C ARG A 46 -33.49 20.96 6.23
N CYS A 47 -34.37 21.40 5.35
CA CYS A 47 -34.60 22.83 5.13
C CYS A 47 -35.20 23.45 6.41
N ARG A 48 -34.79 24.68 6.75
CA ARG A 48 -35.30 25.46 7.89
C ARG A 48 -36.62 26.13 7.53
N LYS A 49 -37.44 26.39 8.56
CA LYS A 49 -38.76 26.99 8.41
C LYS A 49 -38.66 28.41 7.87
N GLY A 50 -39.49 28.74 6.88
CA GLY A 50 -39.53 30.07 6.25
C GLY A 50 -38.43 30.33 5.21
N SER A 51 -37.69 29.30 4.79
CA SER A 51 -36.71 29.44 3.70
C SER A 51 -37.38 29.94 2.41
N PRO A 52 -36.88 31.01 1.76
CA PRO A 52 -37.39 31.49 0.48
C PRO A 52 -37.07 30.52 -0.67
N TYR A 53 -36.07 29.66 -0.45
CA TYR A 53 -35.66 28.59 -1.35
C TYR A 53 -36.12 27.25 -0.76
N GLY A 54 -37.08 26.60 -1.41
CA GLY A 54 -37.64 25.35 -0.93
C GLY A 54 -37.99 24.40 -2.07
N LEU A 55 -37.71 23.11 -1.86
CA LEU A 55 -38.29 22.06 -2.69
C LEU A 55 -39.81 22.14 -2.58
N LYS A 56 -40.49 22.29 -3.72
CA LYS A 56 -41.95 22.18 -3.79
C LYS A 56 -42.32 20.69 -3.66
N VAL A 57 -42.47 20.23 -2.43
CA VAL A 57 -42.92 18.86 -2.11
C VAL A 57 -44.31 18.89 -1.45
N PRO A 58 -45.08 17.80 -1.52
CA PRO A 58 -46.35 17.70 -0.81
C PRO A 58 -46.18 17.93 0.70
N THR A 59 -47.20 18.48 1.38
CA THR A 59 -47.16 18.81 2.82
C THR A 59 -46.98 17.61 3.74
N PHE A 60 -47.35 16.41 3.29
CA PHE A 60 -47.12 15.16 4.02
C PHE A 60 -45.74 14.55 3.75
N THR A 61 -44.86 15.22 2.99
CA THR A 61 -43.52 14.74 2.63
C THR A 61 -42.43 15.52 3.36
N ALA A 62 -41.51 14.81 4.02
CA ALA A 62 -40.27 15.36 4.54
C ALA A 62 -39.08 14.94 3.67
N VAL A 63 -38.19 15.88 3.33
CA VAL A 63 -36.94 15.58 2.61
C VAL A 63 -35.76 15.81 3.53
N GLU A 64 -34.93 14.78 3.70
CA GLU A 64 -33.70 14.80 4.47
C GLU A 64 -32.48 14.59 3.58
N ALA A 65 -31.45 15.40 3.78
CA ALA A 65 -30.12 15.14 3.24
C ALA A 65 -29.25 14.50 4.32
N TYR A 66 -28.76 13.30 4.06
CA TYR A 66 -27.75 12.67 4.90
C TYR A 66 -26.35 13.06 4.43
N SER A 67 -25.63 13.79 5.29
CA SER A 67 -24.27 14.21 5.05
C SER A 67 -23.29 13.36 5.84
N TRP A 68 -22.31 12.81 5.14
CA TRP A 68 -21.23 11.99 5.70
C TRP A 68 -19.87 12.33 5.10
N GLY A 69 -19.82 13.38 4.26
CA GLY A 69 -18.62 13.79 3.53
C GLY A 69 -17.45 14.17 4.44
N ALA A 70 -17.70 14.54 5.71
CA ALA A 70 -16.62 14.82 6.67
C ALA A 70 -15.79 13.58 7.01
N LEU A 71 -16.35 12.37 6.87
CA LEU A 71 -15.62 11.10 7.00
C LEU A 71 -14.59 10.88 5.89
N THR A 72 -14.67 11.57 4.76
CA THR A 72 -13.73 11.38 3.64
C THR A 72 -12.92 12.63 3.33
N SER A 73 -13.46 13.82 3.63
CA SER A 73 -12.88 15.13 3.33
C SER A 73 -12.26 15.86 4.53
N GLY A 74 -12.50 15.39 5.77
CA GLY A 74 -12.25 16.09 7.04
C GLY A 74 -10.80 16.28 7.50
N ALA A 75 -9.86 16.51 6.59
CA ALA A 75 -8.52 16.98 6.94
C ALA A 75 -8.19 18.25 6.14
N ALA A 76 -8.61 19.40 6.65
CA ALA A 76 -8.17 20.71 6.17
C ALA A 76 -6.82 21.10 6.82
N GLY A 77 -6.01 21.90 6.14
CA GLY A 77 -4.70 22.38 6.62
C GLY A 77 -3.48 21.56 6.18
N PHE A 78 -2.27 22.01 6.59
CA PHE A 78 -0.97 21.41 6.23
C PHE A 78 -0.84 19.95 6.71
N LEU A 79 -1.25 19.66 7.95
CA LEU A 79 -1.33 18.28 8.47
C LEU A 79 -2.30 17.39 7.68
N GLY A 80 -3.34 17.98 7.08
CA GLY A 80 -4.29 17.24 6.24
C GLY A 80 -3.70 16.81 4.90
N TRP A 81 -2.72 17.54 4.38
CA TRP A 81 -1.94 17.13 3.20
C TRP A 81 -1.00 15.96 3.53
N VAL A 82 -0.25 16.04 4.63
CA VAL A 82 0.63 14.95 5.10
C VAL A 82 -0.20 13.67 5.32
N ARG A 83 -1.38 13.80 5.93
CA ARG A 83 -2.30 12.66 6.14
C ARG A 83 -2.77 12.04 4.83
N ARG A 84 -3.09 12.83 3.79
CA ARG A 84 -3.53 12.33 2.47
C ARG A 84 -2.39 11.75 1.63
N ALA A 85 -1.22 12.36 1.65
CA ALA A 85 -0.03 11.82 1.01
C ALA A 85 0.41 10.50 1.66
N ALA A 86 0.33 10.40 3.00
CA ALA A 86 0.57 9.17 3.74
C ALA A 86 -0.46 8.06 3.45
N TRP A 87 -1.66 8.37 2.95
CA TRP A 87 -2.60 7.31 2.56
C TRP A 87 -2.18 6.57 1.29
N LEU A 88 -1.45 7.22 0.38
CA LEU A 88 -0.94 6.53 -0.81
C LEU A 88 0.22 5.59 -0.49
N THR A 89 1.03 5.89 0.54
CA THR A 89 2.03 4.92 1.02
C THR A 89 1.36 3.69 1.65
N LEU A 90 0.10 3.81 2.09
CA LEU A 90 -0.74 2.70 2.56
C LEU A 90 -1.56 2.02 1.45
N LEU A 91 -1.42 2.44 0.18
CA LEU A 91 -2.15 1.83 -0.94
C LEU A 91 -1.96 0.31 -1.08
N PRO A 92 -0.75 -0.26 -0.89
CA PRO A 92 -0.59 -1.72 -0.86
C PRO A 92 -1.49 -2.41 0.17
N PHE A 93 -1.66 -1.79 1.34
CA PHE A 93 -2.50 -2.33 2.41
C PHE A 93 -3.99 -2.21 2.10
N ALA A 94 -4.39 -1.13 1.41
CA ALA A 94 -5.75 -0.97 0.90
C ALA A 94 -6.11 -2.06 -0.11
N LEU A 95 -5.23 -2.29 -1.10
CA LEU A 95 -5.40 -3.31 -2.12
C LEU A 95 -5.34 -4.74 -1.54
N GLY A 96 -4.47 -4.97 -0.55
CA GLY A 96 -4.43 -6.21 0.23
C GLY A 96 -5.77 -6.48 0.92
N ASN A 97 -6.39 -5.48 1.55
CA ASN A 97 -7.72 -5.63 2.14
C ASN A 97 -8.82 -5.84 1.08
N LEU A 98 -8.77 -5.12 -0.04
CA LEU A 98 -9.72 -5.27 -1.14
C LEU A 98 -9.67 -6.65 -1.79
N SER A 99 -8.48 -7.25 -1.89
CA SER A 99 -8.29 -8.58 -2.47
C SER A 99 -9.11 -9.65 -1.75
N TYR A 100 -9.38 -9.48 -0.44
CA TYR A 100 -10.24 -10.37 0.33
C TYR A 100 -11.69 -10.35 -0.18
N TRP A 101 -12.19 -9.18 -0.59
CA TRP A 101 -13.58 -9.03 -1.02
C TRP A 101 -13.78 -9.46 -2.47
N ALA A 102 -12.71 -9.45 -3.28
CA ALA A 102 -12.72 -9.90 -4.67
C ALA A 102 -12.51 -11.41 -4.84
N ARG A 103 -12.55 -12.18 -3.74
CA ARG A 103 -12.42 -13.64 -3.75
C ARG A 103 -13.69 -14.28 -4.35
N PRO A 104 -13.55 -15.38 -5.10
CA PRO A 104 -14.71 -16.12 -5.59
C PRO A 104 -15.49 -16.76 -4.43
N GLU A 105 -16.81 -16.92 -4.61
CA GLU A 105 -17.65 -17.86 -3.83
C GLU A 105 -17.71 -17.60 -2.31
N LEU A 106 -17.89 -16.34 -1.91
CA LEU A 106 -18.10 -15.97 -0.50
C LEU A 106 -19.32 -16.65 0.16
N ASP A 107 -20.27 -17.19 -0.62
CA ASP A 107 -21.52 -17.77 -0.11
C ASP A 107 -21.62 -19.31 -0.21
N VAL A 108 -20.92 -19.99 -1.15
CA VAL A 108 -21.35 -21.33 -1.62
C VAL A 108 -20.40 -22.50 -1.29
N ASP A 109 -19.08 -22.41 -1.52
CA ASP A 109 -18.12 -23.50 -1.23
C ASP A 109 -17.33 -23.24 0.07
N ALA A 110 -17.24 -24.22 0.98
CA ALA A 110 -16.63 -24.03 2.30
C ALA A 110 -15.10 -24.19 2.30
N GLY A 111 -14.55 -25.02 1.40
CA GLY A 111 -13.12 -25.34 1.37
C GLY A 111 -12.29 -24.25 0.70
N THR A 112 -12.61 -23.93 -0.55
CA THR A 112 -11.88 -22.95 -1.38
C THR A 112 -12.01 -21.53 -0.82
N ARG A 113 -13.19 -21.17 -0.30
CA ARG A 113 -13.44 -19.89 0.40
C ARG A 113 -12.54 -19.71 1.61
N LYS A 114 -12.37 -20.75 2.42
CA LYS A 114 -11.51 -20.67 3.61
C LYS A 114 -10.05 -20.53 3.20
N ALA A 115 -9.58 -21.35 2.26
CA ALA A 115 -8.20 -21.33 1.79
C ALA A 115 -7.82 -19.98 1.16
N THR A 116 -8.67 -19.41 0.31
CA THR A 116 -8.44 -18.07 -0.27
C THR A 116 -8.45 -16.95 0.78
N ALA A 117 -9.26 -17.06 1.85
CA ALA A 117 -9.25 -16.09 2.96
C ALA A 117 -7.89 -16.10 3.67
N ILE A 118 -7.42 -17.31 3.95
CA ILE A 118 -6.16 -17.58 4.64
C ILE A 118 -5.00 -16.98 3.83
N VAL A 119 -4.91 -17.30 2.54
CA VAL A 119 -3.81 -16.82 1.69
C VAL A 119 -3.79 -15.30 1.61
N VAL A 120 -4.95 -14.65 1.45
CA VAL A 120 -5.02 -13.18 1.45
C VAL A 120 -4.59 -12.56 2.79
N ARG A 121 -4.95 -13.17 3.92
CA ARG A 121 -4.53 -12.69 5.25
C ARG A 121 -3.03 -12.87 5.49
N VAL A 122 -2.48 -14.02 5.10
CA VAL A 122 -1.03 -14.29 5.16
C VAL A 122 -0.30 -13.29 4.27
N ALA A 123 -0.75 -13.08 3.03
CA ALA A 123 -0.16 -12.10 2.13
C ALA A 123 -0.26 -10.67 2.69
N SER A 124 -1.36 -10.32 3.35
CA SER A 124 -1.52 -9.02 4.03
C SER A 124 -0.50 -8.84 5.17
N LEU A 125 -0.26 -9.89 5.96
CA LEU A 125 0.81 -9.87 6.97
C LEU A 125 2.18 -9.70 6.30
N LEU A 126 2.47 -10.48 5.26
CA LEU A 126 3.73 -10.42 4.50
C LEU A 126 3.99 -9.03 3.90
N LEU A 127 2.95 -8.31 3.46
CA LEU A 127 3.08 -6.91 3.00
C LEU A 127 3.56 -5.98 4.12
N THR A 128 3.06 -6.16 5.36
CA THR A 128 3.59 -5.43 6.52
C THR A 128 5.03 -5.83 6.82
N LEU A 129 5.34 -7.13 6.79
CA LEU A 129 6.71 -7.60 7.04
C LEU A 129 7.69 -7.06 6.00
N LEU A 130 7.28 -6.96 4.73
CA LEU A 130 8.09 -6.40 3.64
C LEU A 130 8.40 -4.93 3.87
N LEU A 131 7.40 -4.12 4.25
CA LEU A 131 7.61 -2.72 4.60
C LEU A 131 8.63 -2.58 5.73
N ILE A 132 8.46 -3.35 6.81
CA ILE A 132 9.36 -3.28 7.97
C ILE A 132 10.75 -3.81 7.64
N ALA A 133 10.87 -4.87 6.84
CA ALA A 133 12.15 -5.37 6.36
C ALA A 133 12.89 -4.32 5.52
N GLY A 134 12.20 -3.58 4.65
CA GLY A 134 12.78 -2.46 3.91
C GLY A 134 13.29 -1.34 4.83
N LEU A 135 12.56 -1.03 5.91
CA LEU A 135 13.02 -0.05 6.91
C LEU A 135 14.16 -0.58 7.79
N CYS A 136 14.21 -1.88 8.07
CA CYS A 136 15.35 -2.52 8.73
C CYS A 136 16.58 -2.46 7.82
N LEU A 137 16.41 -2.68 6.52
CA LEU A 137 17.49 -2.55 5.55
C LEU A 137 18.05 -1.12 5.53
N VAL A 138 17.21 -0.08 5.60
CA VAL A 138 17.71 1.29 5.70
C VAL A 138 18.37 1.58 7.07
N GLY A 139 17.67 1.29 8.18
CA GLY A 139 18.11 1.70 9.51
C GLY A 139 19.21 0.81 10.11
N ILE A 140 19.03 -0.50 10.07
CA ILE A 140 19.93 -1.49 10.68
C ILE A 140 21.10 -1.78 9.74
N ASP A 141 20.84 -2.04 8.46
CA ASP A 141 21.88 -2.47 7.53
C ASP A 141 22.62 -1.28 6.91
N LEU A 142 21.97 -0.38 6.18
CA LEU A 142 22.68 0.74 5.54
C LEU A 142 23.29 1.71 6.55
N VAL A 143 22.47 2.25 7.48
CA VAL A 143 22.91 3.31 8.41
C VAL A 143 23.74 2.76 9.57
N ALA A 144 23.26 1.75 10.29
CA ALA A 144 23.93 1.28 11.50
C ALA A 144 25.08 0.29 11.26
N TRP A 145 25.09 -0.41 10.12
CA TRP A 145 26.10 -1.43 9.80
C TRP A 145 27.05 -0.98 8.69
N GLN A 146 26.55 -0.76 7.47
CA GLN A 146 27.40 -0.52 6.29
C GLN A 146 28.13 0.85 6.34
N CYS A 147 27.51 1.90 6.89
CA CYS A 147 28.17 3.20 7.05
C CYS A 147 29.32 3.22 8.06
N PHE A 148 29.52 2.15 8.83
CA PHE A 148 30.58 2.02 9.82
C PHE A 148 31.48 0.79 9.59
N ARG A 149 31.57 0.32 8.34
CA ARG A 149 32.46 -0.79 7.96
C ARG A 149 33.91 -0.47 8.32
N GLY A 150 34.66 -1.46 8.81
CA GLY A 150 36.05 -1.27 9.21
C GLY A 150 36.25 -0.52 10.54
N GLY A 151 35.18 -0.24 11.29
CA GLY A 151 35.25 0.36 12.62
C GLY A 151 35.15 1.89 12.66
N SER A 152 35.17 2.56 11.49
CA SER A 152 35.02 4.01 11.36
C SER A 152 33.92 4.39 10.37
N MET A 153 33.48 5.66 10.40
CA MET A 153 32.48 6.18 9.47
C MET A 153 33.01 6.27 8.03
N VAL A 154 32.32 5.63 7.08
CA VAL A 154 32.68 5.62 5.64
C VAL A 154 31.65 6.30 4.72
N CYS A 155 30.45 6.62 5.22
CA CYS A 155 29.40 7.31 4.45
C CYS A 155 29.59 8.85 4.50
N PRO A 156 29.98 9.52 3.40
CA PRO A 156 30.26 10.95 3.40
C PRO A 156 29.03 11.83 3.64
N SER A 157 27.85 11.36 3.23
CA SER A 157 26.60 12.11 3.33
C SER A 157 25.83 11.87 4.63
N LEU A 158 26.38 11.08 5.57
CA LEU A 158 25.66 10.78 6.81
C LEU A 158 25.36 12.09 7.56
N PRO A 159 24.10 12.34 8.02
CA PRO A 159 23.76 13.59 8.70
C PRO A 159 24.65 13.81 9.91
N SER A 160 25.07 15.05 10.16
CA SER A 160 25.89 15.40 11.33
C SER A 160 25.27 14.98 12.66
N VAL A 161 23.93 15.00 12.75
CA VAL A 161 23.16 14.53 13.91
C VAL A 161 23.38 13.05 14.20
N LEU A 162 23.79 12.23 13.24
CA LEU A 162 24.08 10.80 13.43
C LEU A 162 25.57 10.50 13.67
N GLN A 163 26.45 11.51 13.64
CA GLN A 163 27.89 11.31 13.87
C GLN A 163 28.25 10.91 15.29
N PHE A 164 27.34 11.08 16.26
CA PHE A 164 27.55 10.56 17.62
C PHE A 164 27.68 9.04 17.67
N LEU A 165 27.20 8.31 16.64
CA LEU A 165 27.34 6.87 16.51
C LEU A 165 28.80 6.42 16.35
N ASP A 166 29.71 7.34 16.03
CA ASP A 166 31.15 7.08 15.99
C ASP A 166 31.85 7.35 17.33
N ARG A 167 31.10 7.71 18.39
CA ARG A 167 31.66 8.13 19.68
C ARG A 167 31.16 7.26 20.82
N PRO A 168 32.00 6.99 21.84
CA PRO A 168 31.58 6.32 23.05
C PRO A 168 30.37 7.01 23.72
N PRO A 169 29.39 6.26 24.26
CA PRO A 169 29.31 4.80 24.29
C PRO A 169 28.70 4.16 23.02
N TRP A 170 28.39 4.90 21.95
CA TRP A 170 27.62 4.40 20.79
C TRP A 170 28.50 3.84 19.67
N ASP A 171 29.81 3.85 19.85
CA ASP A 171 30.85 3.38 18.94
C ASP A 171 30.84 1.87 18.70
N THR A 172 30.13 1.09 19.53
CA THR A 172 30.00 -0.36 19.31
C THR A 172 28.90 -0.71 18.29
N THR A 173 29.17 -1.68 17.43
CA THR A 173 28.24 -2.16 16.39
C THR A 173 26.86 -2.51 16.93
N THR A 174 26.80 -3.18 18.09
CA THR A 174 25.55 -3.60 18.73
C THR A 174 24.69 -2.42 19.19
N ARG A 175 25.32 -1.35 19.69
CA ARG A 175 24.64 -0.11 20.08
C ARG A 175 24.20 0.72 18.89
N ARG A 176 24.98 0.74 17.80
CA ARG A 176 24.55 1.32 16.50
C ARG A 176 23.30 0.63 15.98
N VAL A 177 23.28 -0.71 15.98
CA VAL A 177 22.11 -1.51 15.57
C VAL A 177 20.88 -1.18 16.43
N LEU A 178 21.06 -0.98 17.75
CA LEU A 178 19.98 -0.57 18.64
C LEU A 178 19.36 0.77 18.22
N VAL A 179 20.19 1.75 17.84
CA VAL A 179 19.74 3.05 17.32
C VAL A 179 19.10 2.89 15.93
N GLY A 180 19.70 2.10 15.04
CA GLY A 180 19.18 1.81 13.70
C GLY A 180 17.78 1.19 13.74
N SER A 181 17.50 0.37 14.75
CA SER A 181 16.18 -0.22 15.00
C SER A 181 15.09 0.79 15.39
N LEU A 182 15.44 2.02 15.79
CA LEU A 182 14.45 3.05 16.08
C LEU A 182 13.65 3.43 14.83
N LEU A 183 14.25 3.42 13.64
CA LEU A 183 13.56 3.77 12.39
C LEU A 183 12.34 2.85 12.12
N PRO A 184 12.50 1.51 12.03
CA PRO A 184 11.35 0.63 11.82
C PRO A 184 10.39 0.58 13.03
N LEU A 185 10.88 0.74 14.27
CA LEU A 185 10.01 0.77 15.47
C LEU A 185 9.13 2.01 15.51
N LEU A 186 9.67 3.18 15.16
CA LEU A 186 8.91 4.43 15.06
C LEU A 186 7.88 4.36 13.94
N ALA A 187 8.23 3.73 12.81
CA ALA A 187 7.26 3.47 11.74
C ALA A 187 6.10 2.57 12.24
N LEU A 188 6.39 1.48 12.96
CA LEU A 188 5.36 0.62 13.57
C LEU A 188 4.49 1.38 14.58
N ALA A 189 5.07 2.21 15.43
CA ALA A 189 4.34 3.08 16.35
C ALA A 189 3.43 4.07 15.60
N GLY A 190 3.93 4.68 14.52
CA GLY A 190 3.16 5.57 13.66
C GLY A 190 1.98 4.86 13.00
N LEU A 191 2.20 3.67 12.44
CA LEU A 191 1.14 2.84 11.85
C LEU A 191 0.10 2.43 12.89
N TRP A 192 0.54 2.01 14.08
CA TRP A 192 -0.35 1.70 15.20
C TRP A 192 -1.22 2.90 15.59
N PHE A 193 -0.62 4.07 15.74
CA PHE A 193 -1.31 5.31 16.09
C PHE A 193 -2.35 5.70 15.03
N LEU A 194 -1.98 5.66 13.74
CA LEU A 194 -2.88 5.96 12.63
C LEU A 194 -4.09 5.02 12.60
N SER A 195 -3.86 3.71 12.79
CA SER A 195 -4.94 2.72 12.88
C SER A 195 -5.86 3.02 14.07
N ARG A 196 -5.33 3.21 15.28
CA ARG A 196 -6.09 3.57 16.49
C ARG A 196 -6.95 4.82 16.30
N GLN A 197 -6.36 5.89 15.76
CA GLN A 197 -7.07 7.13 15.50
C GLN A 197 -8.23 6.92 14.53
N SER A 198 -8.00 6.14 13.46
CA SER A 198 -9.05 5.84 12.48
C SER A 198 -10.19 4.99 13.07
N MET A 199 -9.90 4.01 13.93
CA MET A 199 -10.95 3.17 14.52
C MET A 199 -11.95 3.97 15.35
N SER A 200 -11.45 4.90 16.18
CA SER A 200 -12.29 5.73 17.06
C SER A 200 -13.32 6.60 16.33
N ARG A 201 -13.11 6.90 15.04
CA ARG A 201 -13.98 7.78 14.24
C ARG A 201 -15.00 7.04 13.39
N TYR A 202 -14.74 5.78 13.04
CA TYR A 202 -15.51 5.02 12.04
C TYR A 202 -16.06 3.69 12.56
N GLU A 203 -15.36 3.01 13.48
CA GLU A 203 -15.62 1.60 13.81
C GLU A 203 -16.18 1.39 15.23
N ASP A 204 -16.00 2.35 16.14
CA ASP A 204 -16.50 2.28 17.53
C ASP A 204 -17.95 2.80 17.64
N VAL A 205 -18.88 2.14 16.95
CA VAL A 205 -20.33 2.43 17.01
C VAL A 205 -21.05 1.37 17.86
N LEU A 206 -22.04 1.80 18.66
CA LEU A 206 -22.80 0.90 19.54
C LEU A 206 -23.44 -0.26 18.73
N PRO A 207 -23.25 -1.53 19.14
CA PRO A 207 -23.88 -2.65 18.46
C PRO A 207 -25.40 -2.58 18.59
N GLN A 208 -26.13 -2.62 17.47
CA GLN A 208 -27.57 -2.85 17.52
C GLN A 208 -27.87 -4.32 17.89
N PRO A 209 -28.96 -4.60 18.64
CA PRO A 209 -29.37 -5.95 18.96
C PRO A 209 -29.64 -6.77 17.68
N VAL A 210 -29.21 -8.03 17.68
CA VAL A 210 -29.23 -8.92 16.52
C VAL A 210 -30.63 -9.52 16.36
N ALA A 211 -31.36 -9.17 15.30
CA ALA A 211 -32.57 -9.89 14.90
C ALA A 211 -32.21 -11.26 14.28
N ARG A 212 -33.12 -12.24 14.38
CA ARG A 212 -32.90 -13.64 13.91
C ARG A 212 -32.57 -13.70 12.42
N SER A 213 -31.41 -14.29 12.12
CA SER A 213 -31.00 -15.01 10.89
C SER A 213 -31.91 -14.86 9.66
N GLN A 214 -31.62 -13.89 8.79
CA GLN A 214 -32.04 -13.95 7.39
C GLN A 214 -31.10 -14.87 6.60
N LYS A 215 -31.64 -15.60 5.61
CA LYS A 215 -30.86 -16.56 4.79
C LYS A 215 -29.68 -15.85 4.10
N PHE A 216 -28.49 -16.39 4.38
CA PHE A 216 -27.22 -16.39 3.63
C PHE A 216 -27.02 -15.33 2.55
N ARG A 217 -26.77 -14.07 2.93
CA ARG A 217 -26.12 -13.07 2.05
C ARG A 217 -25.14 -12.22 2.85
N VAL A 218 -24.06 -11.74 2.21
CA VAL A 218 -22.97 -11.02 2.89
C VAL A 218 -23.42 -9.67 3.46
N LEU A 219 -24.12 -8.86 2.65
CA LEU A 219 -24.52 -7.50 3.02
C LEU A 219 -25.53 -7.44 4.17
N SER A 220 -26.37 -8.47 4.35
CA SER A 220 -27.39 -8.53 5.41
C SER A 220 -26.81 -8.92 6.79
N ARG A 221 -25.53 -9.29 6.86
CA ARG A 221 -24.89 -9.63 8.15
C ARG A 221 -24.60 -8.36 8.94
N ARG A 222 -25.41 -8.05 9.96
CA ARG A 222 -25.19 -6.88 10.85
C ARG A 222 -23.78 -6.82 11.47
N ARG A 223 -23.19 -7.97 11.83
CA ARG A 223 -21.81 -8.04 12.38
C ARG A 223 -20.71 -7.72 11.36
N MET A 224 -20.99 -7.76 10.06
CA MET A 224 -20.04 -7.26 9.05
C MET A 224 -19.70 -5.80 9.30
N TRP A 225 -20.70 -5.02 9.74
CA TRP A 225 -20.61 -3.59 9.98
C TRP A 225 -20.13 -3.21 11.39
N ASN A 226 -19.69 -4.18 12.19
CA ASN A 226 -19.08 -3.96 13.50
C ASN A 226 -17.67 -4.57 13.54
N GLY A 227 -16.68 -3.75 13.17
CA GLY A 227 -15.30 -4.18 12.92
C GLY A 227 -14.29 -3.91 14.03
N SER A 228 -14.60 -3.12 15.05
CA SER A 228 -13.57 -2.59 15.96
C SER A 228 -12.76 -3.67 16.67
N ASP A 229 -13.41 -4.74 17.13
CA ASP A 229 -12.71 -5.89 17.75
C ASP A 229 -11.84 -6.65 16.74
N ARG A 230 -12.29 -6.76 15.49
CA ARG A 230 -11.58 -7.44 14.40
C ARG A 230 -10.33 -6.65 14.02
N THR A 231 -10.45 -5.33 13.84
CA THR A 231 -9.33 -4.45 13.52
C THR A 231 -8.30 -4.42 14.64
N ARG A 232 -8.71 -4.37 15.92
CA ARG A 232 -7.80 -4.43 17.09
C ARG A 232 -6.97 -5.71 17.13
N ARG A 233 -7.55 -6.86 16.79
CA ARG A 233 -6.82 -8.14 16.72
C ARG A 233 -5.84 -8.19 15.56
N LEU A 234 -6.28 -7.77 14.37
CA LEU A 234 -5.40 -7.66 13.19
C LEU A 234 -4.20 -6.76 13.50
N GLN A 235 -4.44 -5.62 14.17
CA GLN A 235 -3.39 -4.68 14.57
C GLN A 235 -2.33 -5.34 15.47
N ARG A 236 -2.74 -6.12 16.48
CA ARG A 236 -1.81 -6.82 17.38
C ARG A 236 -0.93 -7.82 16.64
N LEU A 237 -1.51 -8.58 15.71
CA LEU A 237 -0.75 -9.58 14.93
C LEU A 237 0.27 -8.93 14.00
N HIS A 238 -0.14 -7.87 13.27
CA HIS A 238 0.77 -7.18 12.35
C HIS A 238 1.86 -6.43 13.10
N LEU A 239 1.54 -5.82 14.25
CA LEU A 239 2.53 -5.19 15.12
C LEU A 239 3.54 -6.22 15.67
N ALA A 240 3.07 -7.38 16.14
CA ALA A 240 3.92 -8.43 16.63
C ALA A 240 4.85 -9.00 15.54
N GLY A 241 4.31 -9.21 14.33
CA GLY A 241 5.11 -9.67 13.19
C GLY A 241 6.15 -8.64 12.77
N GLY A 242 5.78 -7.35 12.73
CA GLY A 242 6.72 -6.27 12.45
C GLY A 242 7.84 -6.18 13.49
N VAL A 243 7.52 -6.23 14.79
CA VAL A 243 8.54 -6.24 15.84
C VAL A 243 9.45 -7.47 15.73
N ALA A 244 8.90 -8.65 15.43
CA ALA A 244 9.69 -9.86 15.24
C ALA A 244 10.67 -9.74 14.07
N VAL A 245 10.29 -9.05 12.98
CA VAL A 245 11.24 -8.72 11.89
C VAL A 245 12.35 -7.82 12.39
N VAL A 246 12.05 -6.73 13.10
CA VAL A 246 13.09 -5.82 13.65
C VAL A 246 14.05 -6.55 14.58
N VAL A 247 13.51 -7.31 15.54
CA VAL A 247 14.29 -8.03 16.54
C VAL A 247 15.14 -9.12 15.88
N GLY A 248 14.57 -9.92 14.98
CA GLY A 248 15.30 -10.95 14.24
C GLY A 248 16.42 -10.35 13.39
N SER A 249 16.12 -9.28 12.64
CA SER A 249 17.07 -8.54 11.82
C SER A 249 18.25 -7.96 12.61
N GLY A 250 17.96 -7.36 13.77
CA GLY A 250 19.01 -6.76 14.61
C GLY A 250 19.77 -7.76 15.47
N ALA A 251 19.16 -8.89 15.84
CA ALA A 251 19.82 -9.93 16.63
C ALA A 251 20.69 -10.87 15.76
N PHE A 252 20.38 -11.00 14.47
CA PHE A 252 21.12 -11.82 13.52
C PHE A 252 22.64 -11.56 13.51
N PRO A 253 23.14 -10.31 13.46
CA PRO A 253 24.59 -10.09 13.53
C PRO A 253 25.24 -10.58 14.82
N VAL A 254 24.55 -10.52 15.97
CA VAL A 254 25.06 -11.09 17.22
C VAL A 254 25.01 -12.63 17.16
N ALA A 255 24.00 -13.19 16.48
CA ALA A 255 23.89 -14.62 16.23
C ALA A 255 24.97 -15.15 15.26
N GLU A 256 25.59 -14.31 14.44
CA GLU A 256 26.63 -14.72 13.49
C GLU A 256 28.04 -14.42 14.02
N PHE A 257 28.24 -13.26 14.65
CA PHE A 257 29.56 -12.74 15.03
C PHE A 257 29.75 -12.57 16.55
N GLY A 258 28.73 -12.85 17.37
CA GLY A 258 28.65 -12.39 18.76
C GLY A 258 29.48 -13.11 19.81
N GLY A 259 30.53 -13.86 19.47
CA GLY A 259 31.40 -14.54 20.45
C GLY A 259 30.63 -15.27 21.55
N THR A 260 30.79 -14.84 22.80
CA THR A 260 30.07 -15.39 23.98
C THR A 260 28.56 -15.15 23.96
N SER A 261 28.09 -14.10 23.28
CA SER A 261 26.67 -13.76 23.11
C SER A 261 25.98 -14.49 21.95
N HIS A 262 26.72 -15.25 21.14
CA HIS A 262 26.21 -15.93 19.95
C HIS A 262 24.99 -16.82 20.23
N GLN A 263 24.99 -17.59 21.32
CA GLN A 263 23.87 -18.46 21.68
C GLN A 263 22.59 -17.67 21.98
N LEU A 264 22.71 -16.53 22.67
CA LEU A 264 21.57 -15.66 22.95
C LEU A 264 21.07 -14.98 21.67
N GLY A 265 21.99 -14.57 20.78
CA GLY A 265 21.66 -14.06 19.44
C GLY A 265 20.87 -15.07 18.61
N LEU A 266 21.31 -16.33 18.57
CA LEU A 266 20.60 -17.43 17.90
C LEU A 266 19.22 -17.68 18.50
N ALA A 267 19.10 -17.68 19.83
CA ALA A 267 17.82 -17.86 20.51
C ALA A 267 16.84 -16.74 20.16
N VAL A 268 17.26 -15.47 20.25
CA VAL A 268 16.40 -14.31 19.93
C VAL A 268 15.98 -14.31 18.46
N THR A 269 16.91 -14.62 17.56
CA THR A 269 16.64 -14.73 16.11
C THR A 269 15.67 -15.89 15.81
N GLY A 270 15.92 -17.06 16.41
CA GLY A 270 15.09 -18.25 16.24
C GLY A 270 13.67 -18.08 16.80
N ILE A 271 13.52 -17.49 17.99
CA ILE A 271 12.21 -17.18 18.57
C ILE A 271 11.46 -16.19 17.68
N SER A 272 12.14 -15.20 17.11
CA SER A 272 11.53 -14.23 16.18
C SER A 272 11.01 -14.92 14.91
N ALA A 273 11.79 -15.83 14.33
CA ALA A 273 11.37 -16.62 13.17
C ALA A 273 10.17 -17.54 13.49
N VAL A 274 10.21 -18.23 14.63
CA VAL A 274 9.11 -19.08 15.11
C VAL A 274 7.86 -18.24 15.36
N LEU A 275 7.99 -17.06 15.96
CA LEU A 275 6.87 -16.14 16.19
C LEU A 275 6.24 -15.71 14.86
N ILE A 276 7.03 -15.36 13.84
CA ILE A 276 6.50 -15.02 12.50
C ILE A 276 5.72 -16.20 11.91
N GLY A 277 6.26 -17.42 11.97
CA GLY A 277 5.58 -18.63 11.50
C GLY A 277 4.26 -18.89 12.25
N LEU A 278 4.28 -18.80 13.59
CA LEU A 278 3.10 -18.95 14.43
C LEU A 278 2.06 -17.85 14.17
N LEU A 279 2.47 -16.59 13.96
CA LEU A 279 1.57 -15.50 13.61
C LEU A 279 0.92 -15.73 12.23
N GLY A 280 1.65 -16.31 11.28
CA GLY A 280 1.08 -16.80 10.02
C GLY A 280 -0.01 -17.86 10.25
N ILE A 281 0.25 -18.85 11.10
CA ILE A 281 -0.71 -19.89 11.50
C ILE A 281 -1.91 -19.30 12.27
N VAL A 282 -1.71 -18.30 13.12
CA VAL A 282 -2.79 -17.62 13.82
C VAL A 282 -3.62 -16.77 12.84
N ALA A 283 -2.99 -16.11 11.87
CA ALA A 283 -3.69 -15.40 10.80
C ALA A 283 -4.54 -16.35 9.94
N VAL A 284 -4.08 -17.60 9.75
CA VAL A 284 -4.85 -18.72 9.16
C VAL A 284 -6.06 -19.08 10.06
N GLY A 285 -5.81 -19.19 11.37
CA GLY A 285 -6.80 -19.58 12.39
C GLY A 285 -7.82 -18.50 12.76
N MET A 286 -7.56 -17.22 12.48
CA MET A 286 -8.47 -16.09 12.75
C MET A 286 -9.72 -16.03 11.85
N SER A 287 -10.03 -17.11 11.15
CA SER A 287 -11.31 -17.24 10.46
C SER A 287 -12.43 -17.11 11.53
N TYR A 288 -13.20 -16.03 11.48
CA TYR A 288 -14.08 -15.62 12.57
C TYR A 288 -15.38 -16.42 12.58
N GLU A 289 -15.79 -16.92 13.74
CA GLU A 289 -17.03 -17.70 13.96
C GLU A 289 -18.32 -16.95 13.59
N ASP A 290 -18.27 -15.61 13.63
CA ASP A 290 -19.36 -14.72 13.20
C ASP A 290 -19.00 -13.91 11.95
N GLY A 291 -17.83 -14.17 11.37
CA GLY A 291 -17.35 -13.51 10.17
C GLY A 291 -17.91 -14.13 8.91
N ILE A 292 -17.71 -13.43 7.80
CA ILE A 292 -18.23 -13.84 6.47
C ILE A 292 -17.70 -15.22 6.04
N ASP A 293 -16.54 -15.63 6.56
CA ASP A 293 -15.86 -16.90 6.21
C ASP A 293 -16.47 -18.16 6.85
N PHE A 294 -17.30 -18.04 7.91
CA PHE A 294 -17.92 -19.19 8.56
C PHE A 294 -19.46 -19.06 8.59
N PRO A 295 -20.19 -20.02 7.99
CA PRO A 295 -21.65 -20.06 8.03
C PRO A 295 -22.24 -20.99 9.13
N GLY A 296 -21.43 -21.47 10.09
CA GLY A 296 -21.84 -22.47 11.10
C GLY A 296 -22.67 -21.92 12.27
N ARG A 297 -23.39 -22.81 12.98
CA ARG A 297 -24.15 -22.45 14.20
C ARG A 297 -23.20 -21.97 15.30
N VAL A 298 -23.48 -20.76 15.81
CA VAL A 298 -22.74 -20.00 16.84
C VAL A 298 -22.39 -20.84 18.09
N GLU A 299 -23.12 -21.91 18.38
CA GLU A 299 -22.99 -22.69 19.63
C GLU A 299 -21.84 -23.70 19.66
N GLN A 300 -21.31 -24.17 18.52
CA GLN A 300 -20.29 -25.24 18.52
C GLN A 300 -18.83 -24.75 18.57
N ALA A 301 -18.59 -23.44 18.46
CA ALA A 301 -17.25 -22.92 18.18
C ALA A 301 -16.58 -22.17 19.34
N GLY A 302 -17.26 -21.88 20.46
CA GLY A 302 -16.73 -20.99 21.50
C GLY A 302 -15.35 -21.33 22.11
N TRP A 303 -14.80 -22.52 21.90
CA TRP A 303 -13.41 -22.84 22.24
C TRP A 303 -12.39 -22.13 21.33
N ALA A 304 -12.59 -22.10 20.00
CA ALA A 304 -11.64 -21.52 19.06
C ALA A 304 -11.55 -20.00 19.21
N ARG A 305 -12.69 -19.31 19.39
CA ARG A 305 -12.75 -17.88 19.74
C ARG A 305 -12.07 -17.56 21.06
N ARG A 306 -12.27 -18.37 22.11
CA ARG A 306 -11.59 -18.17 23.41
C ARG A 306 -10.07 -18.33 23.26
N THR A 307 -9.64 -19.33 22.50
CA THR A 307 -8.21 -19.57 22.21
C THR A 307 -7.59 -18.42 21.41
N ALA A 308 -8.22 -17.97 20.33
CA ALA A 308 -7.72 -16.86 19.52
C ALA A 308 -7.65 -15.54 20.32
N CYS A 309 -8.64 -15.28 21.18
CA CYS A 309 -8.63 -14.12 22.07
C CYS A 309 -7.46 -14.18 23.06
N ARG A 310 -7.27 -15.32 23.74
CA ARG A 310 -6.15 -15.55 24.66
C ARG A 310 -4.79 -15.41 23.97
N ILE A 311 -4.62 -16.03 22.80
CA ILE A 311 -3.40 -15.90 21.99
C ILE A 311 -3.14 -14.42 21.67
N SER A 312 -4.15 -13.67 21.22
CA SER A 312 -3.96 -12.25 20.88
C SER A 312 -3.58 -11.37 22.07
N GLN A 313 -3.97 -11.74 23.29
CA GLN A 313 -3.56 -11.04 24.52
C GLN A 313 -2.13 -11.45 24.92
N PHE A 314 -1.81 -12.74 24.82
CA PHE A 314 -0.50 -13.28 25.17
C PHE A 314 0.62 -12.79 24.23
N VAL A 315 0.32 -12.64 22.93
CA VAL A 315 1.26 -12.13 21.93
C VAL A 315 1.83 -10.76 22.33
N GLY A 316 1.04 -9.89 22.97
CA GLY A 316 1.53 -8.60 23.45
C GLY A 316 2.65 -8.74 24.50
N TRP A 317 2.51 -9.69 25.44
CA TRP A 317 3.53 -9.97 26.45
C TRP A 317 4.78 -10.60 25.85
N VAL A 318 4.62 -11.51 24.89
CA VAL A 318 5.75 -12.11 24.15
C VAL A 318 6.57 -11.04 23.42
N VAL A 319 5.89 -10.09 22.78
CA VAL A 319 6.55 -8.96 22.09
C VAL A 319 7.33 -8.07 23.07
N LEU A 320 6.75 -7.75 24.23
CA LEU A 320 7.45 -6.97 25.27
C LEU A 320 8.68 -7.72 25.80
N ALA A 321 8.56 -9.02 26.06
CA ALA A 321 9.67 -9.85 26.49
C ALA A 321 10.77 -9.94 25.42
N LEU A 322 10.40 -10.08 24.15
CA LEU A 322 11.33 -10.08 23.02
C LEU A 322 12.07 -8.75 22.88
N LEU A 323 11.38 -7.61 22.99
CA LEU A 323 12.01 -6.29 22.96
C LEU A 323 12.97 -6.07 24.13
N ALA A 324 12.61 -6.53 25.33
CA ALA A 324 13.48 -6.47 26.50
C ALA A 324 14.74 -7.35 26.32
N ALA A 325 14.56 -8.58 25.85
CA ALA A 325 15.66 -9.50 25.55
C ALA A 325 16.58 -8.95 24.45
N TYR A 326 16.01 -8.34 23.41
CA TYR A 326 16.72 -7.69 22.33
C TYR A 326 17.55 -6.48 22.80
N GLY A 327 16.96 -5.60 23.60
CA GLY A 327 17.66 -4.46 24.19
C GLY A 327 18.79 -4.91 25.12
N TYR A 328 18.55 -5.92 25.96
CA TYR A 328 19.58 -6.53 26.81
C TYR A 328 20.72 -7.14 26.00
N LEU A 329 20.40 -7.93 24.97
CA LEU A 329 21.37 -8.54 24.06
C LEU A 329 22.29 -7.47 23.46
N LEU A 330 21.71 -6.46 22.80
CA LEU A 330 22.51 -5.42 22.14
C LEU A 330 23.30 -4.54 23.09
N PHE A 331 22.81 -4.31 24.31
CA PHE A 331 23.51 -3.46 25.27
C PHE A 331 24.67 -4.17 25.99
N THR A 332 24.56 -5.49 26.19
CA THR A 332 25.54 -6.30 26.94
C THR A 332 26.53 -7.03 26.06
N SER A 333 26.21 -7.26 24.77
CA SER A 333 27.17 -7.82 23.82
C SER A 333 28.31 -6.84 23.57
N GLY A 334 29.54 -7.35 23.71
CA GLY A 334 30.77 -6.62 23.38
C GLY A 334 30.87 -6.28 21.89
N PRO A 335 31.93 -5.56 21.48
CA PRO A 335 32.18 -5.26 20.08
C PRO A 335 32.20 -6.56 19.25
N LEU A 336 31.59 -6.53 18.07
CA LEU A 336 31.59 -7.65 17.14
C LEU A 336 32.94 -7.63 16.40
N GLU A 337 34.00 -8.07 17.07
CA GLU A 337 35.41 -7.96 16.63
C GLU A 337 35.66 -8.61 15.26
N SER A 338 34.91 -9.66 14.91
CA SER A 338 34.97 -10.36 13.61
C SER A 338 34.08 -9.75 12.53
N ALA A 339 33.25 -8.75 12.85
CA ALA A 339 32.33 -8.10 11.91
C ALA A 339 32.97 -6.97 11.09
N ALA A 340 34.17 -6.50 11.48
CA ALA A 340 34.86 -5.36 10.86
C ALA A 340 35.15 -5.54 9.35
N GLN A 341 35.00 -6.76 8.83
CA GLN A 341 35.26 -7.15 7.44
C GLN A 341 34.00 -7.58 6.66
N ALA A 342 32.84 -7.65 7.32
CA ALA A 342 31.61 -8.19 6.72
C ALA A 342 30.91 -7.15 5.82
N GLY A 343 30.49 -7.58 4.62
CA GLY A 343 29.77 -6.77 3.64
C GLY A 343 28.34 -6.41 4.04
N PRO A 344 27.30 -6.70 3.24
CA PRO A 344 25.92 -6.53 3.69
C PRO A 344 25.59 -7.61 4.74
N LEU A 345 24.65 -7.34 5.64
CA LEU A 345 24.07 -8.39 6.48
C LEU A 345 23.35 -9.39 5.58
N ARG A 346 23.97 -10.56 5.35
CA ARG A 346 23.46 -11.64 4.47
C ARG A 346 21.99 -11.97 4.77
N GLY A 347 21.60 -11.90 6.04
CA GLY A 347 20.21 -12.12 6.50
C GLY A 347 19.19 -11.17 5.88
N HIS A 348 19.50 -9.90 5.64
CA HIS A 348 18.52 -8.92 5.13
C HIS A 348 18.16 -9.13 3.65
N ASN A 349 19.14 -9.51 2.83
CA ASN A 349 18.90 -9.86 1.42
C ASN A 349 17.97 -11.06 1.31
N LEU A 350 18.16 -12.07 2.16
CA LEU A 350 17.32 -13.26 2.23
C LEU A 350 15.91 -12.94 2.73
N VAL A 351 15.77 -12.06 3.71
CA VAL A 351 14.45 -11.66 4.24
C VAL A 351 13.64 -10.92 3.17
N VAL A 352 14.19 -9.88 2.52
CA VAL A 352 13.46 -9.11 1.50
C VAL A 352 13.12 -9.97 0.28
N GLY A 353 14.09 -10.74 -0.23
CA GLY A 353 13.89 -11.66 -1.34
C GLY A 353 12.86 -12.75 -1.02
N GLY A 354 12.98 -13.38 0.16
CA GLY A 354 12.06 -14.41 0.64
C GLY A 354 10.63 -13.89 0.86
N LEU A 355 10.46 -12.69 1.39
CA LEU A 355 9.13 -12.08 1.54
C LEU A 355 8.47 -11.77 0.19
N LEU A 356 9.19 -11.17 -0.75
CA LEU A 356 8.69 -10.93 -2.12
C LEU A 356 8.33 -12.23 -2.83
N PHE A 357 9.17 -13.25 -2.67
CA PHE A 357 8.94 -14.58 -3.18
C PHE A 357 7.64 -15.20 -2.62
N LEU A 358 7.46 -15.20 -1.30
CA LEU A 358 6.25 -15.73 -0.65
C LEU A 358 4.99 -14.96 -1.08
N LEU A 359 5.10 -13.64 -1.29
CA LEU A 359 4.03 -12.81 -1.81
C LEU A 359 3.64 -13.20 -3.25
N VAL A 360 4.63 -13.39 -4.14
CA VAL A 360 4.39 -13.86 -5.51
C VAL A 360 3.77 -15.27 -5.50
N ALA A 361 4.23 -16.15 -4.62
CA ALA A 361 3.63 -17.47 -4.44
C ALA A 361 2.16 -17.40 -3.98
N CYS A 362 1.82 -16.47 -3.08
CA CYS A 362 0.43 -16.24 -2.66
C CYS A 362 -0.44 -15.74 -3.83
N VAL A 363 0.06 -14.78 -4.62
CA VAL A 363 -0.64 -14.27 -5.82
C VAL A 363 -0.88 -15.41 -6.80
N ALA A 364 0.17 -16.18 -7.09
CA ALA A 364 0.08 -17.26 -8.05
C ALA A 364 -0.86 -18.39 -7.56
N TRP A 365 -0.83 -18.72 -6.26
CA TRP A 365 -1.80 -19.64 -5.65
C TRP A 365 -3.25 -19.15 -5.85
N LEU A 366 -3.52 -17.87 -5.60
CA LEU A 366 -4.86 -17.28 -5.78
C LEU A 366 -5.33 -17.31 -7.24
N VAL A 367 -4.41 -17.23 -8.22
CA VAL A 367 -4.77 -17.41 -9.63
C VAL A 367 -5.36 -18.81 -9.87
N PHE A 368 -4.87 -19.87 -9.22
CA PHE A 368 -5.27 -21.26 -9.52
C PHE A 368 -6.30 -21.86 -8.56
N ALA A 369 -6.45 -21.28 -7.36
CA ALA A 369 -7.28 -21.82 -6.29
C ALA A 369 -8.77 -21.96 -6.64
N SER A 370 -9.29 -21.15 -7.57
CA SER A 370 -10.71 -21.13 -7.91
C SER A 370 -11.21 -22.37 -8.66
N ASP A 371 -10.33 -23.09 -9.38
CA ASP A 371 -10.76 -24.13 -10.34
C ASP A 371 -9.95 -25.43 -10.25
N ARG A 372 -8.66 -25.36 -9.90
CA ARG A 372 -7.76 -26.53 -9.87
C ARG A 372 -6.79 -26.47 -8.68
N PRO A 373 -7.26 -26.81 -7.46
CA PRO A 373 -6.48 -26.65 -6.23
C PRO A 373 -5.18 -27.46 -6.20
N TRP A 374 -5.07 -28.54 -6.98
CA TRP A 374 -3.82 -29.31 -7.11
C TRP A 374 -2.72 -28.56 -7.86
N LEU A 375 -3.05 -27.74 -8.86
CA LEU A 375 -2.09 -26.85 -9.53
C LEU A 375 -1.60 -25.73 -8.60
N ALA A 376 -2.44 -25.32 -7.66
CA ALA A 376 -2.09 -24.36 -6.62
C ALA A 376 -1.02 -24.92 -5.65
N LEU A 377 -0.76 -26.22 -5.62
CA LEU A 377 0.34 -26.82 -4.84
C LEU A 377 1.63 -26.93 -5.65
N LEU A 378 1.56 -27.21 -6.95
CA LEU A 378 2.73 -27.37 -7.82
C LEU A 378 3.50 -26.07 -8.03
N LEU A 379 2.79 -24.95 -8.12
CA LEU A 379 3.38 -23.66 -8.49
C LEU A 379 4.18 -23.00 -7.35
N PRO A 380 3.66 -22.91 -6.11
CA PRO A 380 4.47 -22.51 -4.96
C PRO A 380 5.61 -23.48 -4.69
N SER A 381 5.45 -24.76 -5.01
CA SER A 381 6.53 -25.76 -4.88
C SER A 381 7.62 -25.58 -5.95
N ALA A 382 7.25 -25.24 -7.19
CA ALA A 382 8.19 -24.88 -8.25
C ALA A 382 8.93 -23.57 -7.93
N LEU A 383 8.20 -22.57 -7.44
CA LEU A 383 8.74 -21.35 -6.89
C LEU A 383 9.69 -21.66 -5.70
N LEU A 384 9.31 -22.55 -4.77
CA LEU A 384 10.15 -22.90 -3.63
C LEU A 384 11.43 -23.61 -4.09
N GLY A 385 11.31 -24.47 -5.11
CA GLY A 385 12.43 -25.04 -5.84
C GLY A 385 13.31 -24.00 -6.52
N ILE A 386 12.75 -22.88 -7.00
CA ILE A 386 13.50 -21.74 -7.55
C ILE A 386 14.31 -21.03 -6.45
N ALA A 387 13.69 -20.75 -5.31
CA ALA A 387 14.36 -20.10 -4.18
C ALA A 387 15.45 -21.00 -3.56
N LEU A 388 15.19 -22.31 -3.45
CA LEU A 388 16.18 -23.31 -3.04
C LEU A 388 17.27 -23.52 -4.10
N GLY A 389 16.93 -23.47 -5.39
CA GLY A 389 17.88 -23.56 -6.49
C GLY A 389 18.83 -22.37 -6.56
N ALA A 390 18.36 -21.15 -6.24
CA ALA A 390 19.21 -19.97 -6.07
C ALA A 390 20.16 -20.11 -4.86
N PHE A 391 19.74 -20.84 -3.82
CA PHE A 391 20.56 -21.17 -2.66
C PHE A 391 21.59 -22.29 -2.95
N LEU A 392 21.33 -23.13 -3.96
CA LEU A 392 22.14 -24.30 -4.30
C LEU A 392 22.95 -24.15 -5.61
N GLU A 393 22.87 -23.00 -6.30
CA GLU A 393 23.50 -22.67 -7.61
C GLU A 393 22.91 -23.36 -8.87
N TRP A 394 21.63 -23.76 -8.86
CA TRP A 394 20.98 -24.52 -9.96
C TRP A 394 20.14 -23.64 -10.91
N TRP A 395 20.79 -22.68 -11.58
CA TRP A 395 20.14 -21.65 -12.43
C TRP A 395 19.34 -22.14 -13.68
N PRO A 396 19.64 -23.28 -14.35
CA PRO A 396 18.89 -23.71 -15.54
C PRO A 396 17.50 -24.26 -15.20
N LEU A 397 17.39 -24.99 -14.09
CA LEU A 397 16.12 -25.57 -13.61
C LEU A 397 15.15 -24.47 -13.16
N VAL A 398 15.69 -23.43 -12.53
CA VAL A 398 14.98 -22.23 -12.07
C VAL A 398 14.27 -21.53 -13.23
N THR A 399 14.98 -21.32 -14.35
CA THR A 399 14.47 -20.61 -15.52
C THR A 399 13.36 -21.38 -16.24
N VAL A 400 13.51 -22.71 -16.37
CA VAL A 400 12.51 -23.59 -17.00
C VAL A 400 11.23 -23.65 -16.17
N LEU A 401 11.33 -23.75 -14.84
CA LEU A 401 10.17 -23.75 -13.94
C LEU A 401 9.43 -22.42 -14.00
N ALA A 402 10.14 -21.30 -13.98
CA ALA A 402 9.54 -19.96 -14.04
C ALA A 402 8.81 -19.69 -15.37
N LEU A 403 9.39 -20.10 -16.51
CA LEU A 403 8.76 -19.97 -17.83
C LEU A 403 7.56 -20.92 -17.99
N ALA A 404 7.63 -22.15 -17.46
CA ALA A 404 6.51 -23.08 -17.45
C ALA A 404 5.33 -22.54 -16.61
N VAL A 405 5.63 -21.93 -15.47
CA VAL A 405 4.66 -21.28 -14.59
C VAL A 405 3.98 -20.09 -15.27
N LEU A 406 4.77 -19.22 -15.93
CA LEU A 406 4.25 -18.07 -16.67
C LEU A 406 3.40 -18.50 -17.87
N GLY A 407 3.91 -19.43 -18.69
CA GLY A 407 3.19 -19.95 -19.85
C GLY A 407 1.88 -20.66 -19.48
N LEU A 408 1.90 -21.45 -18.39
CA LEU A 408 0.70 -22.13 -17.88
C LEU A 408 -0.32 -21.14 -17.30
N GLY A 409 0.14 -20.09 -16.59
CA GLY A 409 -0.74 -19.03 -16.07
C GLY A 409 -1.44 -18.24 -17.18
N LEU A 410 -0.70 -17.88 -18.23
CA LEU A 410 -1.23 -17.18 -19.41
C LEU A 410 -2.21 -18.07 -20.20
N TRP A 411 -1.88 -19.35 -20.38
CA TRP A 411 -2.76 -20.30 -21.05
C TRP A 411 -4.04 -20.60 -20.25
N ILE A 412 -3.95 -20.69 -18.91
CA ILE A 412 -5.11 -20.87 -18.03
C ILE A 412 -6.01 -19.62 -18.05
N GLN A 413 -5.42 -18.41 -18.04
CA GLN A 413 -6.20 -17.17 -18.18
C GLN A 413 -6.89 -17.07 -19.54
N HIS A 414 -6.26 -17.56 -20.60
CA HIS A 414 -6.87 -17.61 -21.93
C HIS A 414 -7.99 -18.64 -22.02
N SER A 415 -7.78 -19.86 -21.50
CA SER A 415 -8.78 -20.95 -21.49
C SER A 415 -9.95 -20.72 -20.52
N ARG A 416 -9.82 -19.75 -19.59
CA ARG A 416 -10.90 -19.25 -18.73
C ARG A 416 -11.96 -18.41 -19.42
N SER A 417 -11.75 -18.06 -20.69
CA SER A 417 -12.68 -17.25 -21.49
C SER A 417 -13.90 -18.03 -21.99
N ASP A 418 -14.21 -19.21 -21.44
CA ASP A 418 -15.40 -19.99 -21.83
C ASP A 418 -16.66 -19.33 -21.23
N PRO A 419 -17.53 -18.71 -22.07
CA PRO A 419 -18.69 -17.96 -21.60
C PRO A 419 -19.79 -18.83 -20.97
N GLN A 420 -19.66 -20.16 -21.02
CA GLN A 420 -20.71 -21.10 -20.57
C GLN A 420 -20.64 -21.46 -19.08
N ALA A 421 -19.62 -21.03 -18.33
CA ALA A 421 -19.56 -21.27 -16.89
C ALA A 421 -20.48 -20.29 -16.12
N GLY A 422 -21.75 -20.65 -15.96
CA GLY A 422 -22.87 -19.81 -15.50
C GLY A 422 -22.81 -19.13 -14.11
N LYS A 423 -21.63 -18.83 -13.54
CA LYS A 423 -21.47 -18.02 -12.32
C LYS A 423 -20.61 -16.78 -12.57
N PRO A 424 -21.08 -15.57 -12.21
CA PRO A 424 -20.33 -14.33 -12.41
C PRO A 424 -19.08 -14.30 -11.51
N ARG A 425 -17.89 -14.20 -12.12
CA ARG A 425 -16.60 -14.14 -11.43
C ARG A 425 -15.74 -12.99 -11.97
N ALA A 426 -15.18 -12.18 -11.06
CA ALA A 426 -14.30 -11.07 -11.41
C ALA A 426 -13.01 -11.59 -12.07
N TRP A 427 -12.64 -11.08 -13.24
CA TRP A 427 -11.51 -11.57 -14.04
C TRP A 427 -11.46 -13.11 -14.14
N HIS A 428 -12.60 -13.74 -14.38
CA HIS A 428 -12.72 -15.21 -14.46
C HIS A 428 -12.20 -15.94 -13.20
N GLY A 429 -12.36 -15.33 -12.02
CA GLY A 429 -11.94 -15.88 -10.73
C GLY A 429 -10.61 -15.34 -10.20
N ALA A 430 -9.87 -14.55 -10.99
CA ALA A 430 -8.57 -14.00 -10.61
C ALA A 430 -8.61 -12.66 -9.85
N GLY A 431 -9.79 -12.14 -9.50
CA GLY A 431 -9.93 -10.80 -8.90
C GLY A 431 -9.07 -10.56 -7.65
N ALA A 432 -9.06 -11.51 -6.71
CA ALA A 432 -8.19 -11.45 -5.55
C ALA A 432 -6.69 -11.40 -5.92
N ALA A 433 -6.27 -12.18 -6.93
CA ALA A 433 -4.88 -12.24 -7.37
C ALA A 433 -4.44 -10.94 -8.06
N ILE A 434 -5.29 -10.30 -8.87
CA ILE A 434 -4.96 -9.04 -9.55
C ILE A 434 -4.80 -7.90 -8.55
N LEU A 435 -5.71 -7.79 -7.58
CA LEU A 435 -5.63 -6.77 -6.54
C LEU A 435 -4.42 -7.00 -5.62
N LEU A 436 -4.17 -8.25 -5.21
CA LEU A 436 -3.00 -8.58 -4.39
C LEU A 436 -1.69 -8.39 -5.17
N GLY A 437 -1.63 -8.81 -6.43
CA GLY A 437 -0.46 -8.61 -7.29
C GLY A 437 -0.13 -7.14 -7.50
N SER A 438 -1.16 -6.29 -7.66
CA SER A 438 -1.01 -4.83 -7.70
C SER A 438 -0.45 -4.30 -6.38
N ALA A 439 -0.94 -4.80 -5.24
CA ALA A 439 -0.43 -4.44 -3.91
C ALA A 439 1.05 -4.79 -3.74
N VAL A 440 1.44 -6.01 -4.13
CA VAL A 440 2.82 -6.50 -4.07
C VAL A 440 3.74 -5.67 -4.95
N TRP A 441 3.32 -5.37 -6.18
CA TRP A 441 4.10 -4.54 -7.10
C TRP A 441 4.32 -3.13 -6.55
N ILE A 442 3.28 -2.46 -6.07
CA ILE A 442 3.40 -1.13 -5.48
C ILE A 442 4.28 -1.14 -4.23
N ALA A 443 4.16 -2.17 -3.37
CA ALA A 443 5.02 -2.33 -2.21
C ALA A 443 6.50 -2.52 -2.61
N ALA A 444 6.76 -3.29 -3.67
CA ALA A 444 8.10 -3.45 -4.23
C ALA A 444 8.65 -2.14 -4.82
N VAL A 445 7.81 -1.33 -5.48
CA VAL A 445 8.19 0.02 -5.94
C VAL A 445 8.62 0.88 -4.76
N PHE A 446 7.81 0.99 -3.71
CA PHE A 446 8.16 1.80 -2.54
C PHE A 446 9.39 1.28 -1.80
N THR A 447 9.52 -0.05 -1.65
CA THR A 447 10.69 -0.66 -0.99
C THR A 447 11.97 -0.40 -1.78
N THR A 448 11.92 -0.58 -3.11
CA THR A 448 13.05 -0.30 -4.01
C THR A 448 13.41 1.17 -4.00
N SER A 449 12.44 2.07 -4.21
CA SER A 449 12.68 3.51 -4.22
C SER A 449 13.26 3.99 -2.89
N THR A 450 12.73 3.54 -1.76
CA THR A 450 13.21 3.99 -0.44
C THR A 450 14.62 3.49 -0.15
N THR A 451 14.88 2.21 -0.40
CA THR A 451 16.18 1.59 -0.10
C THR A 451 17.28 2.11 -1.01
N VAL A 452 17.04 2.10 -2.33
CA VAL A 452 18.06 2.48 -3.30
C VAL A 452 18.34 3.98 -3.20
N LEU A 453 17.32 4.82 -2.98
CA LEU A 453 17.53 6.26 -2.73
C LEU A 453 18.33 6.51 -1.45
N ALA A 454 18.05 5.77 -0.38
CA ALA A 454 18.82 5.88 0.86
C ALA A 454 20.29 5.50 0.63
N ALA A 455 20.54 4.40 -0.08
CA ALA A 455 21.90 3.96 -0.41
C ALA A 455 22.64 4.97 -1.30
N ASP A 456 22.00 5.43 -2.38
CA ASP A 456 22.58 6.43 -3.30
C ASP A 456 22.89 7.75 -2.56
N TRP A 457 21.98 8.21 -1.71
CA TRP A 457 22.18 9.41 -0.90
C TRP A 457 23.36 9.27 0.06
N LEU A 458 23.45 8.13 0.77
CA LEU A 458 24.53 7.85 1.73
C LEU A 458 25.91 7.72 1.07
N ASN A 459 25.97 7.17 -0.15
CA ASN A 459 27.20 7.06 -0.96
C ASN A 459 27.79 8.43 -1.35
N GLY A 460 26.95 9.48 -1.44
CA GLY A 460 27.38 10.85 -1.75
C GLY A 460 27.77 11.07 -3.21
N GLY A 461 28.21 12.30 -3.55
CA GLY A 461 28.35 12.74 -4.94
C GLY A 461 29.50 12.12 -5.74
N GLY A 462 30.39 11.35 -5.09
CA GLY A 462 31.50 10.64 -5.73
C GLY A 462 31.14 9.27 -6.32
N GLN A 463 29.94 8.77 -6.00
CA GLN A 463 29.42 7.49 -6.45
C GLN A 463 27.95 7.66 -6.85
N SER A 464 27.44 6.72 -7.65
CA SER A 464 26.06 6.71 -8.09
C SER A 464 25.43 5.34 -7.83
N VAL A 465 24.13 5.27 -7.98
CA VAL A 465 23.34 4.03 -8.09
C VAL A 465 24.03 2.96 -8.94
N ALA A 466 24.71 3.39 -10.01
CA ALA A 466 25.38 2.53 -10.97
C ALA A 466 26.58 1.77 -10.37
N ASP A 467 27.04 2.21 -9.20
CA ASP A 467 28.17 1.67 -8.46
C ASP A 467 27.72 0.75 -7.32
N LEU A 468 26.41 0.66 -7.05
CA LEU A 468 25.86 -0.24 -6.04
C LEU A 468 26.20 -1.69 -6.37
N GLN A 469 26.83 -2.37 -5.40
CA GLN A 469 27.24 -3.75 -5.56
C GLN A 469 26.15 -4.72 -5.12
N ALA A 470 26.27 -5.92 -5.68
CA ALA A 470 25.23 -6.93 -5.70
C ALA A 470 25.36 -8.01 -4.62
N GLY A 471 26.60 -8.25 -4.20
CA GLY A 471 27.02 -9.31 -3.30
C GLY A 471 28.53 -9.21 -3.09
N PHE A 472 29.03 -9.95 -2.11
CA PHE A 472 30.46 -10.13 -1.93
C PHE A 472 30.96 -11.02 -3.07
N ARG A 473 31.91 -10.55 -3.90
CA ARG A 473 32.80 -11.51 -4.56
C ARG A 473 33.71 -12.05 -3.46
N ASP A 474 33.69 -13.37 -3.28
CA ASP A 474 34.58 -14.11 -2.36
C ASP A 474 36.07 -14.02 -2.74
N GLU A 475 36.41 -13.25 -3.77
CA GLU A 475 37.78 -12.80 -4.00
C GLU A 475 38.10 -11.64 -3.06
N ALA A 476 38.25 -11.98 -1.78
CA ALA A 476 38.99 -11.22 -0.79
C ALA A 476 38.74 -9.70 -0.83
N SER A 477 37.69 -9.25 -0.14
CA SER A 477 37.54 -7.82 0.11
C SER A 477 38.84 -7.23 0.70
N PRO A 478 39.21 -6.00 0.33
CA PRO A 478 40.40 -5.33 0.83
C PRO A 478 40.48 -5.32 2.37
N GLY A 479 39.33 -5.13 3.04
CA GLY A 479 39.21 -5.17 4.49
C GLY A 479 39.47 -6.54 5.12
N ALA A 480 39.14 -7.64 4.41
CA ALA A 480 39.42 -9.00 4.85
C ALA A 480 40.92 -9.32 4.87
N ARG A 481 41.65 -8.87 3.84
CA ARG A 481 43.11 -9.02 3.75
C ARG A 481 43.87 -8.06 4.68
N ALA A 482 43.32 -6.88 4.98
CA ALA A 482 43.94 -5.90 5.87
C ALA A 482 44.06 -6.41 7.32
N ALA A 483 43.04 -7.07 7.88
CA ALA A 483 43.17 -7.66 9.23
C ALA A 483 43.93 -9.01 9.25
N GLN A 484 44.28 -9.54 8.07
CA GLN A 484 45.18 -10.68 7.91
C GLN A 484 46.66 -10.26 7.80
N LEU A 485 46.98 -8.98 8.06
CA LEU A 485 48.36 -8.54 8.28
C LEU A 485 48.88 -9.03 9.65
N GLN A 486 48.98 -10.35 9.80
CA GLN A 486 49.82 -10.96 10.81
C GLN A 486 51.30 -10.68 10.45
N LEU A 487 51.91 -9.81 11.26
CA LEU A 487 53.34 -9.77 11.61
C LEU A 487 54.34 -10.16 10.50
N GLY A 488 54.47 -9.27 9.53
CA GLY A 488 55.60 -9.18 8.60
C GLY A 488 55.54 -7.83 7.91
N GLN A 489 56.34 -6.88 8.38
CA GLN A 489 56.31 -5.43 8.06
C GLN A 489 55.60 -5.06 6.74
N PRO A 490 54.31 -4.65 6.77
CA PRO A 490 53.67 -4.15 5.58
C PRO A 490 54.27 -2.81 5.17
N VAL A 491 54.68 -2.71 3.92
CA VAL A 491 54.95 -1.42 3.26
C VAL A 491 53.59 -0.88 2.81
N LEU A 492 53.12 0.15 3.49
CA LEU A 492 51.95 0.94 3.12
C LEU A 492 52.42 2.14 2.30
N ASN A 493 51.66 2.53 1.29
CA ASN A 493 51.90 3.72 0.50
C ASN A 493 50.88 4.76 0.94
N ALA A 494 51.33 5.89 1.49
CA ALA A 494 50.44 7.02 1.68
C ALA A 494 50.30 7.74 0.33
N GLY A 495 49.09 8.12 -0.04
CA GLY A 495 48.85 8.97 -1.20
C GLY A 495 48.32 10.32 -0.74
N GLY A 496 48.83 11.41 -1.31
CA GLY A 496 48.42 12.77 -1.00
C GLY A 496 49.25 13.42 0.13
N GLN A 497 48.71 14.39 0.86
CA GLN A 497 49.45 15.03 1.95
C GLN A 497 49.50 14.15 3.21
N VAL A 498 50.65 14.14 3.89
CA VAL A 498 50.83 13.46 5.19
C VAL A 498 51.15 14.51 6.25
N ALA A 499 50.29 14.63 7.25
CA ALA A 499 50.47 15.48 8.41
C ALA A 499 50.69 14.60 9.65
N ILE A 500 51.73 14.90 10.42
CA ILE A 500 52.00 14.27 11.71
C ILE A 500 51.66 15.29 12.78
N GLU A 501 50.66 14.97 13.60
CA GLU A 501 50.04 15.88 14.55
C GLU A 501 50.24 15.40 15.99
N ARG A 502 50.62 16.31 16.89
CA ARG A 502 50.73 16.02 18.33
C ARG A 502 51.61 14.81 18.64
N ALA A 503 52.67 14.64 17.87
CA ALA A 503 53.46 13.43 17.86
C ALA A 503 54.86 13.59 18.44
N ALA A 504 55.43 12.48 18.88
CA ALA A 504 56.82 12.35 19.25
C ALA A 504 57.60 11.71 18.09
N VAL A 505 58.50 12.47 17.47
CA VAL A 505 59.14 12.15 16.20
C VAL A 505 60.66 12.19 16.33
N SER A 506 61.35 11.23 15.73
CA SER A 506 62.81 11.30 15.55
C SER A 506 63.20 11.25 14.08
N VAL A 507 64.26 11.98 13.72
CA VAL A 507 64.83 12.00 12.37
C VAL A 507 66.27 11.52 12.46
N ASP A 508 66.58 10.43 11.76
CA ASP A 508 67.93 9.87 11.73
C ASP A 508 68.87 10.64 10.78
N ALA A 509 70.16 10.27 10.79
CA ALA A 509 71.18 10.91 9.95
C ALA A 509 70.96 10.70 8.43
N ASP A 510 70.22 9.65 8.06
CA ASP A 510 69.85 9.32 6.69
C ASP A 510 68.57 10.02 6.23
N GLY A 511 67.87 10.74 7.13
CA GLY A 511 66.66 11.50 6.85
C GLY A 511 65.37 10.67 6.87
N VAL A 512 65.36 9.54 7.57
CA VAL A 512 64.18 8.70 7.87
C VAL A 512 63.46 9.28 9.08
N VAL A 513 62.14 9.45 8.95
CA VAL A 513 61.28 9.96 10.02
C VAL A 513 60.67 8.77 10.78
N THR A 514 60.91 8.68 12.08
CA THR A 514 60.30 7.69 12.98
C THR A 514 59.27 8.33 13.90
N VAL A 515 58.03 7.83 13.87
CA VAL A 515 56.94 8.29 14.76
C VAL A 515 56.78 7.30 15.91
N TRP A 516 56.89 7.78 17.15
CA TRP A 516 56.85 6.97 18.37
C TRP A 516 55.48 6.98 19.07
N SER A 517 54.77 8.10 19.00
CA SER A 517 53.40 8.28 19.52
C SER A 517 52.74 9.49 18.86
N GLY A 518 51.40 9.57 18.83
CA GLY A 518 50.65 10.69 18.27
C GLY A 518 49.80 10.31 17.06
N THR A 519 49.38 11.29 16.26
CA THR A 519 48.50 11.06 15.10
C THR A 519 49.24 11.26 13.78
N VAL A 520 49.14 10.29 12.87
CA VAL A 520 49.62 10.40 11.48
C VAL A 520 48.39 10.51 10.58
N ALA A 521 48.05 11.73 10.17
CA ALA A 521 46.98 12.00 9.22
C ALA A 521 47.50 11.87 7.78
N VAL A 522 46.92 10.98 6.99
CA VAL A 522 47.27 10.74 5.59
C VAL A 522 46.04 10.92 4.72
N GLU A 523 46.20 11.43 3.50
CA GLU A 523 45.05 11.62 2.62
C GLU A 523 44.49 10.28 2.10
N SER A 524 45.34 9.31 1.78
CA SER A 524 44.94 7.92 1.49
C SER A 524 46.07 6.97 1.89
N LEU A 525 45.76 5.72 2.22
CA LEU A 525 46.76 4.72 2.61
C LEU A 525 46.49 3.43 1.83
N ALA A 526 47.51 2.79 1.25
CA ALA A 526 47.31 1.58 0.44
C ALA A 526 48.40 0.52 0.63
N THR A 527 48.09 -0.78 0.45
CA THR A 527 49.10 -1.85 0.56
C THR A 527 49.85 -2.11 -0.76
N THR A 528 51.15 -2.42 -0.73
CA THR A 528 52.02 -2.65 -1.91
C THR A 528 51.88 -4.01 -2.61
N ARG A 529 51.18 -5.01 -2.05
CA ARG A 529 50.98 -6.29 -2.75
C ARG A 529 49.94 -6.15 -3.85
N ALA A 530 50.39 -5.75 -5.03
CA ALA A 530 49.63 -5.78 -6.26
C ALA A 530 49.47 -7.24 -6.75
N PHE A 531 48.28 -7.80 -6.63
CA PHE A 531 47.80 -8.79 -7.57
C PHE A 531 46.70 -8.11 -8.40
N GLU A 532 46.85 -8.16 -9.73
CA GLU A 532 45.85 -7.68 -10.72
C GLU A 532 45.51 -6.17 -10.73
N GLY A 533 46.47 -5.29 -10.43
CA GLY A 533 46.33 -3.85 -10.75
C GLY A 533 45.33 -3.05 -9.90
N VAL A 534 44.75 -3.64 -8.85
CA VAL A 534 43.87 -2.95 -7.89
C VAL A 534 44.70 -2.49 -6.67
N ARG A 535 44.76 -1.18 -6.41
CA ARG A 535 45.38 -0.64 -5.17
C ARG A 535 44.36 -0.74 -4.03
N HIS A 536 44.68 -1.50 -2.98
CA HIS A 536 43.81 -1.66 -1.80
C HIS A 536 44.04 -0.53 -0.81
N GLN A 537 43.01 0.29 -0.52
CA GLN A 537 43.12 1.33 0.51
C GLN A 537 42.87 0.77 1.92
N VAL A 538 43.56 1.32 2.91
CA VAL A 538 43.54 0.91 4.32
C VAL A 538 42.78 1.98 5.13
N PRO A 539 41.85 1.61 6.03
CA PRO A 539 41.17 2.56 6.89
C PRO A 539 42.11 3.15 7.96
N ALA A 540 41.60 4.09 8.75
CA ALA A 540 42.30 4.55 9.95
C ALA A 540 42.56 3.37 10.91
N LEU A 541 43.71 3.37 11.57
CA LEU A 541 44.10 2.26 12.45
C LEU A 541 44.95 2.74 13.63
N ASP A 542 44.76 2.09 14.78
CA ASP A 542 45.57 2.28 15.98
C ASP A 542 46.67 1.22 16.04
N LEU A 543 47.92 1.67 16.14
CA LEU A 543 49.08 0.78 16.32
C LEU A 543 49.43 0.69 17.80
N THR A 544 49.30 -0.52 18.36
CA THR A 544 49.74 -0.88 19.72
C THR A 544 50.77 -2.00 19.62
N GLY A 545 52.01 -1.63 19.32
CA GLY A 545 53.12 -2.57 19.09
C GLY A 545 53.33 -2.94 17.62
N GLY A 546 54.57 -2.77 17.13
CA GLY A 546 54.97 -3.15 15.76
C GLY A 546 55.59 -2.00 14.96
N ARG A 547 55.95 -2.29 13.70
CA ARG A 547 56.54 -1.32 12.75
C ARG A 547 55.79 -1.36 11.42
N VAL A 548 55.35 -0.19 10.97
CA VAL A 548 54.72 0.02 9.66
C VAL A 548 55.56 1.02 8.87
N VAL A 549 55.76 0.77 7.59
CA VAL A 549 56.57 1.63 6.72
C VAL A 549 55.64 2.33 5.73
N VAL A 550 55.64 3.67 5.72
CA VAL A 550 54.82 4.51 4.84
C VAL A 550 55.71 5.18 3.79
N VAL A 551 55.48 4.92 2.51
CA VAL A 551 56.29 5.43 1.39
C VAL A 551 55.58 6.57 0.65
N GLU A 552 56.27 7.71 0.50
CA GLU A 552 56.02 8.87 -0.40
C GLU A 552 54.79 9.78 -0.16
N PRO A 553 54.92 10.82 0.69
CA PRO A 553 54.86 12.24 0.23
C PRO A 553 55.66 13.23 1.14
N PRO A 554 55.69 14.57 0.86
CA PRO A 554 56.20 15.55 1.84
C PRO A 554 55.39 15.51 3.14
N VAL A 555 56.08 15.56 4.28
CA VAL A 555 55.50 15.40 5.60
C VAL A 555 55.41 16.75 6.29
N THR A 556 54.22 17.15 6.73
CA THR A 556 54.04 18.32 7.59
C THR A 556 53.99 17.90 9.04
N LEU A 557 54.86 18.48 9.87
CA LEU A 557 54.80 18.34 11.32
C LEU A 557 53.94 19.48 11.86
N VAL A 558 52.91 19.14 12.63
CA VAL A 558 52.00 20.07 13.29
C VAL A 558 52.06 19.76 14.77
N ASP A 559 52.43 20.74 15.59
CA ASP A 559 52.46 20.59 17.04
C ASP A 559 53.18 19.29 17.45
N SER A 560 54.37 19.01 16.93
CA SER A 560 55.09 17.75 17.18
C SER A 560 56.49 17.98 17.76
N CYS A 561 56.94 17.08 18.63
CA CYS A 561 58.24 17.09 19.30
C CYS A 561 59.26 16.33 18.43
N VAL A 562 60.35 16.98 17.99
CA VAL A 562 61.33 16.40 17.05
C VAL A 562 62.72 16.29 17.68
N THR A 563 63.35 15.12 17.57
CA THR A 563 64.77 14.90 17.95
C THR A 563 65.62 14.40 16.77
N ALA A 564 66.91 14.72 16.78
CA ALA A 564 67.91 14.23 15.83
C ALA A 564 68.68 13.01 16.41
N SER A 565 67.96 11.99 16.87
CA SER A 565 68.53 10.78 17.50
C SER A 565 67.72 9.53 17.17
N ASP A 566 68.35 8.35 17.11
CA ASP A 566 67.64 7.06 16.93
C ASP A 566 66.87 6.58 18.17
N GLU A 567 67.02 7.29 19.29
CA GLU A 567 66.33 7.02 20.54
C GLU A 567 64.99 7.77 20.61
N ALA A 568 64.02 7.19 21.33
CA ALA A 568 62.73 7.82 21.56
C ALA A 568 62.94 9.20 22.20
N PRO A 569 62.38 10.28 21.62
CA PRO A 569 62.55 11.61 22.19
C PRO A 569 61.99 11.63 23.62
N GLY A 570 62.77 12.19 24.55
CA GLY A 570 62.35 12.41 25.93
C GLY A 570 61.33 13.54 26.05
N CYS A 571 60.15 13.40 25.44
CA CYS A 571 59.05 14.38 25.55
C CYS A 571 58.22 14.13 26.83
N ALA A 572 58.83 13.59 27.90
CA ALA A 572 58.15 13.06 29.08
C ALA A 572 57.30 14.10 29.84
N ASP A 573 57.54 15.39 29.62
CA ASP A 573 56.74 16.49 30.20
C ASP A 573 55.74 17.12 29.21
N ALA A 574 55.76 16.78 27.92
CA ALA A 574 54.92 17.42 26.89
C ALA A 574 53.47 16.89 26.86
N ALA A 575 53.25 15.61 27.23
CA ALA A 575 51.91 15.02 27.31
C ALA A 575 51.07 15.59 28.48
N THR A 576 51.72 16.15 29.49
CA THR A 576 51.09 16.70 30.71
C THR A 576 51.06 18.23 30.76
N THR A 577 51.93 18.94 30.01
CA THR A 577 52.00 20.41 30.01
C THR A 577 51.47 21.09 28.74
N GLY A 578 51.24 20.36 27.65
CA GLY A 578 50.63 20.90 26.42
C GLY A 578 51.55 21.77 25.55
N GLU A 579 52.85 21.83 25.83
CA GLU A 579 53.82 22.50 24.95
C GLU A 579 54.35 21.55 23.87
N TYR A 580 53.78 21.64 22.68
CA TYR A 580 54.33 21.05 21.46
C TYR A 580 55.11 22.11 20.68
N VAL A 581 56.39 21.88 20.35
CA VAL A 581 57.16 22.78 19.49
C VAL A 581 57.91 22.03 18.40
N ALA A 582 57.33 22.06 17.20
CA ALA A 582 57.96 22.37 15.92
C ALA A 582 56.91 22.19 14.80
N SER A 583 56.40 23.31 14.26
CA SER A 583 55.59 23.33 13.05
C SER A 583 56.50 23.55 11.84
N GLY A 584 56.54 22.59 10.90
CA GLY A 584 57.44 22.66 9.75
C GLY A 584 57.25 21.51 8.78
N THR A 585 57.77 21.66 7.56
CA THR A 585 57.71 20.60 6.52
C THR A 585 59.04 19.86 6.49
N VAL A 586 59.01 18.54 6.69
CA VAL A 586 60.15 17.65 6.52
C VAL A 586 59.95 16.87 5.22
N THR A 587 60.97 16.90 4.37
CA THR A 587 61.02 16.07 3.16
C THR A 587 61.88 14.84 3.47
N PRO A 588 61.28 13.70 3.82
CA PRO A 588 62.05 12.51 4.18
C PRO A 588 62.85 12.02 2.97
N LYS A 589 64.10 11.57 3.20
CA LYS A 589 64.95 10.96 2.17
C LYS A 589 64.64 9.47 1.97
N GLY A 590 63.88 8.88 2.88
CA GLY A 590 63.45 7.47 2.86
C GLY A 590 61.99 7.31 3.32
N ALA A 591 61.57 6.08 3.59
CA ALA A 591 60.20 5.81 4.01
C ALA A 591 59.96 6.25 5.47
N ILE A 592 58.78 6.79 5.77
CA ILE A 592 58.37 7.12 7.14
C ILE A 592 58.15 5.82 7.90
N GLN A 593 58.77 5.66 9.06
CA GLN A 593 58.61 4.47 9.88
C GLN A 593 57.74 4.77 11.07
N ILE A 594 56.59 4.14 11.14
CA ILE A 594 55.70 4.26 12.29
C ILE A 594 56.03 3.14 13.25
N ARG A 595 56.48 3.50 14.45
CA ARG A 595 56.83 2.56 15.52
C ARG A 595 55.91 2.81 16.70
N ALA A 596 55.14 1.80 17.08
CA ALA A 596 54.32 1.87 18.27
C ALA A 596 54.97 1.10 19.42
N THR A 597 55.07 1.73 20.59
CA THR A 597 55.59 1.14 21.83
C THR A 597 54.57 1.31 22.94
N GLU A 598 54.26 0.26 23.72
CA GLU A 598 53.39 0.41 24.88
C GLU A 598 54.05 1.33 25.94
N PRO A 599 53.30 2.22 26.62
CA PRO A 599 51.84 2.38 26.59
C PRO A 599 51.31 3.40 25.56
N ALA A 600 52.17 4.08 24.80
CA ALA A 600 51.78 5.16 23.87
C ALA A 600 51.69 4.65 22.42
N GLY A 601 50.46 4.40 21.95
CA GLY A 601 50.20 3.98 20.56
C GLY A 601 50.30 5.12 19.54
N VAL A 602 50.33 4.77 18.24
CA VAL A 602 50.24 5.71 17.13
C VAL A 602 48.89 5.54 16.42
N HIS A 603 48.12 6.63 16.29
CA HIS A 603 46.87 6.66 15.55
C HIS A 603 47.13 7.09 14.10
N VAL A 604 46.82 6.25 13.11
CA VAL A 604 46.91 6.63 11.70
C VAL A 604 45.51 7.04 11.23
N ALA A 605 45.30 8.34 11.00
CA ALA A 605 44.05 8.87 10.48
C ALA A 605 44.12 8.94 8.94
N VAL A 606 43.07 8.50 8.24
CA VAL A 606 43.01 8.50 6.76
C VAL A 606 41.88 9.42 6.30
N ALA A 607 42.18 10.48 5.56
CA ALA A 607 41.19 11.49 5.15
C ALA A 607 40.22 10.97 4.07
N ASN A 608 40.74 10.23 3.09
CA ASN A 608 39.97 9.53 2.06
C ASN A 608 39.98 8.03 2.35
N THR A 609 39.15 7.59 3.29
CA THR A 609 38.84 6.17 3.46
C THR A 609 38.26 5.60 2.15
N PRO A 610 38.58 4.36 1.75
CA PRO A 610 37.97 3.75 0.58
C PRO A 610 36.46 3.77 0.69
N GLN A 611 35.82 4.51 -0.21
CA GLN A 611 34.39 4.42 -0.39
C GLN A 611 34.10 3.11 -1.11
N GLU A 612 33.84 2.05 -0.36
CA GLU A 612 33.19 0.88 -0.93
C GLU A 612 31.70 1.20 -1.13
N PRO A 613 31.16 1.03 -2.34
CA PRO A 613 29.76 1.29 -2.58
C PRO A 613 28.87 0.48 -1.63
N LEU A 614 27.80 1.11 -1.16
CA LEU A 614 26.77 0.42 -0.39
C LEU A 614 26.17 -0.73 -1.21
N ILE A 615 25.79 -1.80 -0.50
CA ILE A 615 25.30 -3.04 -1.08
C ILE A 615 23.80 -3.15 -0.80
N VAL A 616 23.02 -3.44 -1.85
CA VAL A 616 21.55 -3.51 -1.81
C VAL A 616 21.10 -4.89 -2.33
N PRO A 617 20.00 -5.47 -1.81
CA PRO A 617 19.51 -6.77 -2.27
C PRO A 617 19.32 -6.86 -3.79
N GLN A 618 19.73 -7.99 -4.39
CA GLN A 618 19.62 -8.26 -5.83
C GLN A 618 18.23 -8.04 -6.39
N VAL A 619 17.22 -8.46 -5.66
CA VAL A 619 15.84 -8.31 -6.10
C VAL A 619 15.46 -6.84 -6.32
N LEU A 620 15.99 -5.89 -5.54
CA LEU A 620 15.70 -4.47 -5.69
C LEU A 620 16.44 -3.86 -6.89
N VAL A 621 17.66 -4.33 -7.16
CA VAL A 621 18.45 -3.93 -8.33
C VAL A 621 17.77 -4.35 -9.64
N TRP A 622 17.41 -5.64 -9.74
CA TRP A 622 16.69 -6.17 -10.90
C TRP A 622 15.30 -5.55 -11.04
N PHE A 623 14.62 -5.27 -9.93
CA PHE A 623 13.35 -4.57 -9.93
C PHE A 623 13.47 -3.17 -10.53
N ALA A 624 14.47 -2.39 -10.14
CA ALA A 624 14.71 -1.06 -10.71
C ALA A 624 14.90 -1.13 -12.24
N LEU A 625 15.71 -2.07 -12.74
CA LEU A 625 15.91 -2.28 -14.18
C LEU A 625 14.61 -2.61 -14.93
N SER A 626 13.66 -3.31 -14.29
CA SER A 626 12.38 -3.67 -14.91
C SER A 626 11.41 -2.50 -15.07
N MET A 627 11.53 -1.45 -14.25
CA MET A 627 10.57 -0.33 -14.17
C MET A 627 10.33 0.44 -15.48
N PRO A 628 11.34 0.85 -16.27
CA PRO A 628 11.11 1.63 -17.48
C PRO A 628 10.46 0.78 -18.56
N LEU A 629 10.84 -0.49 -18.69
CA LEU A 629 10.23 -1.44 -19.62
C LEU A 629 8.78 -1.74 -19.22
N TRP A 630 8.53 -1.98 -17.93
CA TRP A 630 7.18 -2.19 -17.40
C TRP A 630 6.29 -0.97 -17.63
N LEU A 631 6.76 0.24 -17.29
CA LEU A 631 5.99 1.46 -17.45
C LEU A 631 5.68 1.74 -18.92
N LEU A 632 6.67 1.57 -19.80
CA LEU A 632 6.48 1.70 -21.24
C LEU A 632 5.44 0.71 -21.76
N ALA A 633 5.52 -0.57 -21.35
CA ALA A 633 4.55 -1.59 -21.74
C ALA A 633 3.13 -1.21 -21.29
N ILE A 634 2.94 -0.75 -20.05
CA ILE A 634 1.64 -0.30 -19.52
C ILE A 634 1.08 0.88 -20.33
N VAL A 635 1.89 1.91 -20.59
CA VAL A 635 1.47 3.11 -21.33
C VAL A 635 1.13 2.78 -22.78
N VAL A 636 1.97 2.00 -23.45
CA VAL A 636 1.74 1.58 -24.84
C VAL A 636 0.49 0.71 -24.93
N SER A 637 0.32 -0.28 -24.05
CA SER A 637 -0.88 -1.13 -24.02
C SER A 637 -2.15 -0.31 -23.78
N ALA A 638 -2.12 0.64 -22.84
CA ALA A 638 -3.27 1.53 -22.60
C ALA A 638 -3.61 2.38 -23.83
N GLY A 639 -2.59 2.96 -24.49
CA GLY A 639 -2.75 3.76 -25.69
C GLY A 639 -3.29 2.94 -26.88
N VAL A 640 -2.79 1.73 -27.07
CA VAL A 640 -3.26 0.80 -28.11
C VAL A 640 -4.70 0.37 -27.84
N CYS A 641 -5.04 -0.02 -26.60
CA CYS A 641 -6.42 -0.37 -26.23
C CYS A 641 -7.39 0.81 -26.43
N PHE A 642 -6.99 2.03 -26.05
CA PHE A 642 -7.79 3.23 -26.25
C PHE A 642 -7.98 3.55 -27.73
N TRP A 643 -6.91 3.48 -28.52
CA TRP A 643 -6.96 3.68 -29.97
C TRP A 643 -7.85 2.64 -30.65
N TYR A 644 -7.70 1.37 -30.28
CA TYR A 644 -8.47 0.26 -30.81
C TYR A 644 -9.96 0.41 -30.49
N PHE A 645 -10.32 0.69 -29.23
CA PHE A 645 -11.70 0.97 -28.81
C PHE A 645 -12.29 2.17 -29.55
N ARG A 646 -11.56 3.29 -29.59
CA ARG A 646 -12.02 4.49 -30.28
C ARG A 646 -12.23 4.26 -31.77
N ARG A 647 -11.43 3.40 -32.41
CA ARG A 647 -11.57 3.07 -33.83
C ARG A 647 -12.84 2.27 -34.10
N HIS A 648 -13.17 1.30 -33.26
CA HIS A 648 -14.30 0.38 -33.49
C HIS A 648 -15.63 0.90 -32.91
N ALA A 649 -15.61 1.54 -31.74
CA ALA A 649 -16.83 1.98 -31.07
C ALA A 649 -17.38 3.33 -31.55
N ARG A 650 -16.57 4.14 -32.25
CA ARG A 650 -16.96 5.52 -32.60
C ARG A 650 -18.20 5.58 -33.48
N THR A 651 -18.32 4.72 -34.49
CA THR A 651 -19.47 4.74 -35.41
C THR A 651 -20.77 4.44 -34.66
N ALA A 652 -20.79 3.34 -33.90
CA ALA A 652 -21.95 2.96 -33.09
C ALA A 652 -22.32 4.02 -32.03
N ILE A 653 -21.35 4.66 -31.38
CA ILE A 653 -21.64 5.74 -30.42
C ILE A 653 -22.23 6.97 -31.12
N VAL A 654 -21.73 7.33 -32.30
CA VAL A 654 -22.30 8.44 -33.09
C VAL A 654 -23.75 8.13 -33.48
N GLU A 655 -24.02 6.92 -33.97
CA GLU A 655 -25.39 6.46 -34.26
C GLU A 655 -26.28 6.51 -33.02
N GLN A 656 -25.79 6.06 -31.87
CA GLN A 656 -26.53 6.12 -30.61
C GLN A 656 -26.83 7.56 -30.16
N THR A 657 -25.95 8.54 -30.41
CA THR A 657 -26.25 9.96 -30.10
C THR A 657 -27.37 10.51 -30.98
N MET A 658 -27.54 9.99 -32.19
CA MET A 658 -28.66 10.35 -33.07
C MET A 658 -29.95 9.68 -32.58
N PHE A 659 -29.87 8.40 -32.18
CA PHE A 659 -31.00 7.66 -31.62
C PHE A 659 -31.52 8.29 -30.32
N ASP A 660 -30.64 8.68 -29.40
CA ASP A 660 -31.00 9.33 -28.14
C ASP A 660 -31.39 10.81 -28.31
N ALA A 661 -31.60 11.28 -29.54
CA ALA A 661 -32.01 12.64 -29.90
C ALA A 661 -31.15 13.76 -29.27
N VAL A 662 -29.83 13.56 -29.18
CA VAL A 662 -28.91 14.58 -28.66
C VAL A 662 -28.90 15.79 -29.59
N ILE A 663 -29.11 16.97 -29.00
CA ILE A 663 -29.17 18.24 -29.72
C ILE A 663 -27.90 18.50 -30.55
N GLY A 664 -28.07 19.03 -31.76
CA GLY A 664 -26.99 19.13 -32.75
C GLY A 664 -25.76 19.89 -32.25
N VAL A 665 -25.96 20.98 -31.49
CA VAL A 665 -24.89 21.83 -30.96
C VAL A 665 -23.98 21.08 -29.97
N LEU A 666 -24.52 20.15 -29.18
CA LEU A 666 -23.76 19.38 -28.18
C LEU A 666 -23.34 17.99 -28.65
N ARG A 667 -23.75 17.55 -29.85
CA ARG A 667 -23.55 16.17 -30.30
C ARG A 667 -22.08 15.75 -30.33
N ARG A 668 -21.19 16.66 -30.74
CA ARG A 668 -19.74 16.41 -30.76
C ARG A 668 -19.19 16.18 -29.35
N ASP A 669 -19.58 17.02 -28.40
CA ASP A 669 -19.09 16.95 -27.02
C ASP A 669 -19.67 15.74 -26.28
N SER A 670 -20.96 15.45 -26.48
CA SER A 670 -21.60 14.21 -25.99
C SER A 670 -20.90 12.97 -26.56
N THR A 671 -20.58 12.93 -27.87
CA THR A 671 -19.85 11.82 -28.48
C THR A 671 -18.48 11.60 -27.81
N GLN A 672 -17.71 12.67 -27.57
CA GLN A 672 -16.40 12.55 -26.90
C GLN A 672 -16.54 12.10 -25.43
N ALA A 673 -17.55 12.61 -24.73
CA ALA A 673 -17.83 12.21 -23.36
C ALA A 673 -18.27 10.74 -23.26
N ARG A 674 -19.16 10.27 -24.15
CA ARG A 674 -19.56 8.86 -24.26
C ARG A 674 -18.40 7.93 -24.61
N LEU A 675 -17.50 8.33 -25.51
CA LEU A 675 -16.29 7.56 -25.82
C LEU A 675 -15.37 7.42 -24.60
N THR A 676 -15.22 8.50 -23.83
CA THR A 676 -14.39 8.47 -22.62
C THR A 676 -15.05 7.62 -21.54
N ALA A 677 -16.37 7.76 -21.35
CA ALA A 677 -17.17 6.96 -20.42
C ALA A 677 -17.14 5.47 -20.76
N GLY A 678 -17.33 5.11 -22.02
CA GLY A 678 -17.28 3.73 -22.48
C GLY A 678 -15.88 3.11 -22.31
N PHE A 679 -14.81 3.88 -22.53
CA PHE A 679 -13.46 3.37 -22.24
C PHE A 679 -13.24 3.15 -20.74
N THR A 680 -13.73 4.05 -19.87
CA THR A 680 -13.63 3.85 -18.42
C THR A 680 -14.41 2.63 -17.93
N HIS A 681 -15.54 2.30 -18.56
CA HIS A 681 -16.29 1.06 -18.28
C HIS A 681 -15.51 -0.23 -18.63
N ARG A 682 -14.35 -0.14 -19.30
CA ARG A 682 -13.47 -1.27 -19.66
C ARG A 682 -12.25 -1.39 -18.75
N ALA A 683 -12.19 -0.62 -17.67
CA ALA A 683 -11.05 -0.64 -16.75
C ALA A 683 -10.75 -2.02 -16.16
N GLU A 684 -11.74 -2.89 -15.95
CA GLU A 684 -11.51 -4.28 -15.52
C GLU A 684 -10.61 -5.03 -16.51
N ARG A 685 -10.96 -5.03 -17.81
CA ARG A 685 -10.17 -5.68 -18.87
C ARG A 685 -8.76 -5.10 -18.95
N LEU A 686 -8.64 -3.77 -18.82
CA LEU A 686 -7.35 -3.09 -18.81
C LEU A 686 -6.47 -3.51 -17.62
N LEU A 687 -7.05 -3.58 -16.42
CA LEU A 687 -6.36 -4.06 -15.21
C LEU A 687 -5.94 -5.54 -15.33
N GLY A 688 -6.75 -6.37 -16.01
CA GLY A 688 -6.38 -7.75 -16.32
C GLY A 688 -5.13 -7.84 -17.20
N LEU A 689 -5.05 -7.01 -18.25
CA LEU A 689 -3.87 -6.91 -19.11
C LEU A 689 -2.64 -6.39 -18.35
N PHE A 690 -2.81 -5.37 -17.51
CA PHE A 690 -1.72 -4.87 -16.67
C PHE A 690 -1.22 -5.91 -15.67
N GLY A 691 -2.12 -6.73 -15.11
CA GLY A 691 -1.77 -7.85 -14.24
C GLY A 691 -0.88 -8.88 -14.96
N VAL A 692 -1.17 -9.17 -16.23
CA VAL A 692 -0.33 -10.04 -17.07
C VAL A 692 1.08 -9.45 -17.27
N ILE A 693 1.16 -8.20 -17.74
CA ILE A 693 2.45 -7.50 -17.98
C ILE A 693 3.28 -7.47 -16.69
N THR A 694 2.64 -7.17 -15.57
CA THR A 694 3.28 -7.10 -14.25
C THR A 694 3.76 -8.47 -13.79
N SER A 695 3.01 -9.55 -14.05
CA SER A 695 3.43 -10.91 -13.71
C SER A 695 4.66 -11.36 -14.50
N VAL A 696 4.70 -11.04 -15.80
CA VAL A 696 5.89 -11.29 -16.66
C VAL A 696 7.11 -10.56 -16.10
N ALA A 697 6.95 -9.27 -15.77
CA ALA A 697 8.03 -8.46 -15.21
C ALA A 697 8.51 -8.97 -13.85
N ALA A 698 7.60 -9.35 -12.94
CA ALA A 698 7.93 -9.90 -11.63
C ALA A 698 8.72 -11.21 -11.74
N VAL A 699 8.31 -12.10 -12.64
CA VAL A 699 9.05 -13.36 -12.91
C VAL A 699 10.44 -13.06 -13.46
N ALA A 700 10.57 -12.13 -14.41
CA ALA A 700 11.87 -11.73 -14.95
C ALA A 700 12.80 -11.15 -13.86
N VAL A 701 12.27 -10.35 -12.94
CA VAL A 701 13.01 -9.82 -11.79
C VAL A 701 13.49 -10.94 -10.87
N LEU A 702 12.63 -11.92 -10.55
CA LEU A 702 13.02 -13.04 -9.70
C LEU A 702 14.07 -13.94 -10.35
N ILE A 703 13.95 -14.22 -11.66
CA ILE A 703 14.96 -14.97 -12.42
C ILE A 703 16.28 -14.21 -12.40
N GLY A 704 16.27 -12.91 -12.74
CA GLY A 704 17.47 -12.08 -12.72
C GLY A 704 18.12 -12.04 -11.35
N ALA A 705 17.34 -11.82 -10.29
CA ALA A 705 17.83 -11.76 -8.91
C ALA A 705 18.43 -13.09 -8.43
N SER A 706 17.98 -14.22 -8.97
CA SER A 706 18.49 -15.55 -8.63
C SER A 706 19.90 -15.84 -9.15
N THR A 707 20.42 -15.05 -10.10
CA THR A 707 21.78 -15.22 -10.63
C THR A 707 22.87 -14.79 -9.64
N GLY A 708 22.50 -14.04 -8.59
CA GLY A 708 23.45 -13.46 -7.64
C GLY A 708 24.28 -12.30 -8.19
N SER A 709 24.15 -12.00 -9.49
CA SER A 709 24.96 -11.01 -10.21
C SER A 709 24.10 -9.86 -10.73
N PRO A 710 24.63 -8.62 -10.73
CA PRO A 710 23.91 -7.50 -11.30
C PRO A 710 23.92 -7.60 -12.84
N PRO A 711 22.86 -7.09 -13.51
CA PRO A 711 22.71 -7.25 -14.96
C PRO A 711 23.87 -6.66 -15.78
N TRP A 712 24.52 -5.60 -15.27
CA TRP A 712 25.59 -4.91 -15.97
C TRP A 712 26.97 -5.55 -15.82
N GLN A 713 27.11 -6.63 -15.05
CA GLN A 713 28.38 -7.36 -14.94
C GLN A 713 28.87 -7.87 -16.30
N ASP A 714 27.95 -8.39 -17.11
CA ASP A 714 28.27 -8.93 -18.43
C ASP A 714 28.03 -7.90 -19.55
N HIS A 715 27.24 -6.85 -19.27
CA HIS A 715 26.77 -5.89 -20.27
C HIS A 715 26.67 -4.47 -19.72
N GLU A 716 27.73 -3.67 -19.86
CA GLU A 716 27.83 -2.30 -19.32
C GLU A 716 26.63 -1.40 -19.70
N ARG A 717 26.02 -1.58 -20.88
CA ARG A 717 24.84 -0.79 -21.31
C ARG A 717 23.62 -0.96 -20.40
N LEU A 718 23.51 -2.08 -19.69
CA LEU A 718 22.43 -2.32 -18.73
C LEU A 718 22.57 -1.45 -17.47
N ARG A 719 23.77 -0.92 -17.20
CA ARG A 719 24.03 -0.01 -16.09
C ARG A 719 23.25 1.30 -16.26
N THR A 720 23.30 1.90 -17.45
CA THR A 720 22.53 3.12 -17.77
C THR A 720 21.02 2.88 -17.67
N LEU A 721 20.54 1.72 -18.12
CA LEU A 721 19.13 1.37 -18.02
C LEU A 721 18.68 1.16 -16.57
N ALA A 722 19.52 0.60 -15.71
CA ALA A 722 19.23 0.46 -14.28
C ALA A 722 19.11 1.83 -13.58
N VAL A 723 20.00 2.78 -13.91
CA VAL A 723 19.91 4.17 -13.42
C VAL A 723 18.60 4.83 -13.87
N ILE A 724 18.26 4.74 -15.16
CA ILE A 724 16.97 5.23 -15.68
C ILE A 724 15.81 4.55 -14.95
N GLY A 725 15.92 3.25 -14.71
CA GLY A 725 14.92 2.47 -14.03
C GLY A 725 14.69 2.89 -12.58
N LEU A 726 15.74 3.26 -11.85
CA LEU A 726 15.58 3.83 -10.51
C LEU A 726 14.88 5.19 -10.55
N TRP A 727 15.34 6.11 -11.41
CA TRP A 727 14.69 7.42 -11.54
C TRP A 727 13.24 7.27 -12.00
N THR A 728 12.94 6.23 -12.78
CA THR A 728 11.57 5.84 -13.12
C THR A 728 10.80 5.37 -11.89
N ALA A 729 11.36 4.49 -11.06
CA ALA A 729 10.74 4.03 -9.81
C ALA A 729 10.44 5.22 -8.87
N LEU A 730 11.40 6.13 -8.71
CA LEU A 730 11.27 7.34 -7.91
C LEU A 730 10.22 8.28 -8.52
N GLY A 731 10.25 8.48 -9.84
CA GLY A 731 9.29 9.29 -10.57
C GLY A 731 7.87 8.72 -10.49
N VAL A 732 7.70 7.40 -10.51
CA VAL A 732 6.42 6.72 -10.28
C VAL A 732 5.97 6.92 -8.84
N SER A 733 6.85 6.72 -7.86
CA SER A 733 6.53 6.96 -6.44
C SER A 733 6.11 8.41 -6.18
N ALA A 734 6.92 9.36 -6.65
CA ALA A 734 6.64 10.79 -6.56
C ALA A 734 5.39 11.18 -7.35
N GLY A 735 5.18 10.58 -8.53
CA GLY A 735 4.00 10.78 -9.36
C GLY A 735 2.72 10.33 -8.67
N LEU A 736 2.73 9.14 -8.05
CA LEU A 736 1.64 8.66 -7.20
C LEU A 736 1.37 9.68 -6.08
N ILE A 737 2.39 10.04 -5.30
CA ILE A 737 2.26 11.03 -4.19
C ILE A 737 1.74 12.39 -4.70
N ALA A 738 2.24 12.87 -5.84
CA ALA A 738 1.84 14.14 -6.45
C ALA A 738 0.40 14.12 -6.98
N VAL A 739 -0.06 12.98 -7.49
CA VAL A 739 -1.46 12.77 -7.85
C VAL A 739 -2.37 12.93 -6.63
N ALA A 740 -2.00 12.40 -5.45
CA ALA A 740 -2.72 12.70 -4.22
C ALA A 740 -2.66 14.18 -3.83
N ALA A 741 -1.54 14.86 -4.05
CA ALA A 741 -1.42 16.30 -3.77
C ALA A 741 -2.30 17.16 -4.69
N ARG A 742 -2.50 16.73 -5.95
CA ARG A 742 -3.35 17.39 -6.95
C ARG A 742 -4.85 17.18 -6.74
N LEU A 743 -5.27 16.23 -5.89
CA LEU A 743 -6.67 16.04 -5.47
C LEU A 743 -7.33 17.32 -4.91
N ARG A 744 -6.54 18.31 -4.46
CA ARG A 744 -7.06 19.58 -3.95
C ARG A 744 -7.47 20.58 -5.03
N LYS A 745 -6.87 20.53 -6.22
CA LYS A 745 -6.93 21.66 -7.17
C LYS A 745 -7.79 21.41 -8.41
N SER A 746 -8.05 20.16 -8.81
CA SER A 746 -8.91 19.88 -9.97
C SER A 746 -10.08 18.97 -9.63
N GLU A 747 -11.26 19.30 -10.16
CA GLU A 747 -12.43 18.41 -10.09
C GLU A 747 -12.23 17.13 -10.90
N GLY A 748 -11.50 17.21 -12.02
CA GLY A 748 -11.19 16.06 -12.86
C GLY A 748 -10.27 15.02 -12.20
N ALA A 749 -9.21 15.45 -11.50
CA ALA A 749 -8.31 14.50 -10.80
C ALA A 749 -8.98 13.88 -9.57
N ARG A 750 -9.92 14.59 -8.92
CA ARG A 750 -10.78 14.03 -7.87
C ARG A 750 -11.64 12.87 -8.38
N ARG A 751 -12.16 12.96 -9.62
CA ARG A 751 -13.03 11.92 -10.20
C ARG A 751 -12.28 10.62 -10.54
N ALA A 752 -11.04 10.68 -11.04
CA ALA A 752 -10.29 9.47 -11.43
C ALA A 752 -9.69 8.70 -10.24
N VAL A 753 -9.09 9.40 -9.27
CA VAL A 753 -8.42 8.79 -8.10
C VAL A 753 -9.39 8.58 -6.94
N GLY A 754 -10.45 9.40 -6.87
CA GLY A 754 -11.53 9.25 -5.90
C GLY A 754 -12.23 7.90 -6.03
N VAL A 755 -12.42 7.37 -7.25
CA VAL A 755 -13.07 6.05 -7.44
C VAL A 755 -12.30 4.92 -6.77
N LEU A 756 -10.97 4.86 -6.89
CA LEU A 756 -10.17 3.82 -6.21
C LEU A 756 -10.22 3.96 -4.68
N TRP A 757 -10.19 5.20 -4.20
CA TRP A 757 -10.31 5.52 -2.78
C TRP A 757 -11.70 5.12 -2.23
N ASP A 758 -12.76 5.45 -2.96
CA ASP A 758 -14.14 5.15 -2.59
C ASP A 758 -14.41 3.65 -2.62
N LEU A 759 -13.87 2.96 -3.64
CA LEU A 759 -13.85 1.49 -3.71
C LEU A 759 -13.19 0.89 -2.48
N SER A 760 -12.05 1.44 -2.01
CA SER A 760 -11.32 0.89 -0.87
C SER A 760 -11.95 1.19 0.50
N THR A 761 -12.64 2.32 0.66
CA THR A 761 -13.16 2.83 1.94
C THR A 761 -14.59 2.37 2.24
N PHE A 762 -15.25 1.68 1.31
CA PHE A 762 -16.54 1.03 1.58
C PHE A 762 -16.40 -0.29 2.37
N TRP A 763 -15.23 -0.93 2.29
CA TRP A 763 -15.08 -2.30 2.78
C TRP A 763 -14.52 -2.36 4.19
N PRO A 764 -15.12 -3.16 5.09
CA PRO A 764 -14.57 -3.40 6.41
C PRO A 764 -13.14 -3.99 6.36
N ARG A 765 -12.33 -3.67 7.37
CA ARG A 765 -10.97 -4.21 7.54
C ARG A 765 -11.03 -5.66 7.99
N VAL A 766 -10.63 -6.57 7.11
CA VAL A 766 -10.76 -8.03 7.29
C VAL A 766 -9.46 -8.79 7.04
N ALA A 767 -8.57 -8.22 6.23
CA ALA A 767 -7.25 -8.78 5.96
C ALA A 767 -6.11 -7.92 6.49
N HIS A 768 -6.24 -6.58 6.44
CA HIS A 768 -5.17 -5.67 6.84
C HIS A 768 -5.65 -4.56 7.81
N PRO A 769 -4.99 -4.33 8.97
CA PRO A 769 -5.44 -3.35 9.98
C PRO A 769 -5.22 -1.88 9.56
N LEU A 770 -4.35 -1.66 8.58
CA LEU A 770 -4.08 -0.35 7.96
C LEU A 770 -4.80 -0.16 6.63
N GLY A 771 -5.73 -1.07 6.27
CA GLY A 771 -6.67 -0.78 5.19
C GLY A 771 -7.39 0.56 5.46
N PRO A 772 -7.88 1.26 4.44
CA PRO A 772 -8.64 2.49 4.64
C PRO A 772 -9.81 2.26 5.61
N PRO A 773 -10.12 3.22 6.50
CA PRO A 773 -11.22 3.07 7.43
C PRO A 773 -12.54 2.96 6.67
N CYS A 774 -13.41 2.07 7.12
CA CYS A 774 -14.67 1.81 6.46
C CYS A 774 -15.73 2.81 6.91
N TYR A 775 -16.15 3.75 6.06
CA TYR A 775 -17.25 4.66 6.41
C TYR A 775 -18.59 3.91 6.50
N ALA A 776 -18.74 2.80 5.79
CA ALA A 776 -20.00 2.06 5.76
C ALA A 776 -20.28 1.33 7.09
N GLU A 777 -19.26 1.02 7.91
CA GLU A 777 -19.44 0.51 9.28
C GLU A 777 -20.15 1.53 10.20
N ARG A 778 -20.22 2.79 9.80
CA ARG A 778 -20.95 3.86 10.48
C ARG A 778 -22.23 4.27 9.75
N VAL A 779 -22.10 4.56 8.46
CA VAL A 779 -23.18 5.13 7.65
C VAL A 779 -24.34 4.16 7.44
N VAL A 780 -24.06 2.87 7.20
CA VAL A 780 -25.11 1.88 6.93
C VAL A 780 -26.01 1.68 8.17
N PRO A 781 -25.46 1.45 9.39
CA PRO A 781 -26.28 1.40 10.60
C PRO A 781 -27.11 2.66 10.87
N GLU A 782 -26.54 3.86 10.68
CA GLU A 782 -27.23 5.13 10.89
C GLU A 782 -28.45 5.28 9.96
N ILE A 783 -28.29 4.96 8.67
CA ILE A 783 -29.39 5.02 7.70
C ILE A 783 -30.43 3.95 8.00
N THR A 784 -30.03 2.71 8.30
CA THR A 784 -30.97 1.64 8.68
C THR A 784 -31.77 2.03 9.92
N SER A 785 -31.14 2.66 10.93
CA SER A 785 -31.83 3.21 12.10
C SER A 785 -32.83 4.32 11.72
N ARG A 786 -32.45 5.23 10.81
CA ARG A 786 -33.36 6.31 10.38
C ARG A 786 -34.57 5.76 9.63
N ILE A 787 -34.38 4.75 8.79
CA ILE A 787 -35.47 4.04 8.10
C ILE A 787 -36.40 3.39 9.13
N GLY A 788 -35.84 2.64 10.10
CA GLY A 788 -36.61 1.99 11.15
C GLY A 788 -37.41 2.99 12.00
N TRP A 789 -36.80 4.12 12.37
CA TRP A 789 -37.46 5.21 13.09
C TRP A 789 -38.63 5.79 12.29
N ALA A 790 -38.41 6.17 11.02
CA ALA A 790 -39.48 6.74 10.18
C ALA A 790 -40.66 5.77 10.01
N ARG A 791 -40.36 4.48 9.86
CA ARG A 791 -41.37 3.43 9.76
C ARG A 791 -42.12 3.18 11.07
N SER A 792 -41.46 3.32 12.23
CA SER A 792 -42.13 3.24 13.53
C SER A 792 -43.21 4.31 13.72
N LEU A 793 -43.11 5.41 12.96
CA LEU A 793 -44.11 6.48 12.92
C LEU A 793 -45.18 6.25 11.84
N GLY A 794 -45.05 5.21 11.01
CA GLY A 794 -45.99 4.89 9.93
C GLY A 794 -45.67 5.56 8.59
N ALA A 795 -44.54 6.26 8.46
CA ALA A 795 -44.14 6.91 7.22
C ALA A 795 -43.62 5.91 6.17
N ASN A 796 -43.88 6.19 4.90
CA ASN A 796 -43.17 5.59 3.78
C ASN A 796 -41.76 6.15 3.67
N VAL A 797 -40.82 5.34 3.21
CA VAL A 797 -39.43 5.81 3.05
C VAL A 797 -38.99 5.67 1.61
N ILE A 798 -38.54 6.77 1.03
CA ILE A 798 -37.85 6.82 -0.26
C ILE A 798 -36.38 7.06 0.04
N VAL A 799 -35.48 6.22 -0.46
CA VAL A 799 -34.04 6.44 -0.36
C VAL A 799 -33.49 6.76 -1.74
N SER A 800 -32.86 7.92 -1.85
CA SER A 800 -32.28 8.44 -3.09
C SER A 800 -30.77 8.39 -3.00
N GLY A 801 -30.15 7.41 -3.67
CA GLY A 801 -28.72 7.19 -3.67
C GLY A 801 -28.03 7.73 -4.92
N HIS A 802 -27.15 8.72 -4.78
CA HIS A 802 -26.30 9.21 -5.87
C HIS A 802 -24.89 8.61 -5.78
N SER A 803 -24.34 8.09 -6.89
CA SER A 803 -22.93 7.67 -6.93
C SER A 803 -22.66 6.63 -5.84
N GLN A 804 -21.65 6.84 -4.99
CA GLN A 804 -21.36 6.01 -3.81
C GLN A 804 -22.54 5.91 -2.81
N GLY A 805 -23.42 6.90 -2.77
CA GLY A 805 -24.67 6.85 -2.01
C GLY A 805 -25.63 5.75 -2.48
N SER A 806 -25.56 5.34 -3.76
CA SER A 806 -26.30 4.18 -4.28
C SER A 806 -25.89 2.89 -3.57
N LEU A 807 -24.59 2.74 -3.29
CA LEU A 807 -24.05 1.56 -2.62
C LEU A 807 -24.44 1.53 -1.14
N ILE A 808 -24.36 2.68 -0.48
CA ILE A 808 -24.84 2.84 0.89
C ILE A 808 -26.33 2.49 0.99
N ALA A 809 -27.15 3.01 0.09
CA ALA A 809 -28.59 2.78 0.07
C ALA A 809 -28.92 1.29 -0.14
N VAL A 810 -28.23 0.62 -1.07
CA VAL A 810 -28.35 -0.83 -1.29
C VAL A 810 -27.93 -1.64 -0.07
N ALA A 811 -26.81 -1.28 0.56
CA ALA A 811 -26.34 -1.95 1.78
C ALA A 811 -27.32 -1.76 2.95
N ALA A 812 -27.90 -0.57 3.11
CA ALA A 812 -28.92 -0.30 4.13
C ALA A 812 -30.24 -1.03 3.85
N ALA A 813 -30.68 -1.08 2.59
CA ALA A 813 -31.87 -1.85 2.19
C ALA A 813 -31.69 -3.35 2.45
N ALA A 814 -30.48 -3.88 2.21
CA ALA A 814 -30.16 -5.28 2.47
C ALA A 814 -30.21 -5.67 3.97
N GLN A 815 -30.19 -4.70 4.89
CA GLN A 815 -30.29 -4.92 6.35
C GLN A 815 -31.73 -5.07 6.87
N LEU A 816 -32.70 -4.64 6.08
CA LEU A 816 -34.11 -4.61 6.46
C LEU A 816 -34.69 -6.02 6.40
N ALA A 817 -35.64 -6.36 7.29
CA ALA A 817 -36.45 -7.56 7.16
C ALA A 817 -37.47 -7.46 5.99
N ASP A 818 -38.16 -8.55 5.66
CA ASP A 818 -39.05 -8.58 4.47
C ASP A 818 -40.29 -7.69 4.64
N ASP A 819 -40.88 -7.67 5.83
CA ASP A 819 -41.92 -6.70 6.20
C ASP A 819 -41.39 -5.26 6.21
N GLU A 820 -40.08 -5.11 6.45
CA GLU A 820 -39.43 -3.81 6.51
C GLU A 820 -39.17 -3.19 5.15
N ILE A 821 -38.66 -4.00 4.23
CA ILE A 821 -38.28 -3.57 2.89
C ILE A 821 -39.50 -3.31 1.99
N GLU A 822 -40.67 -3.86 2.31
CA GLU A 822 -41.89 -3.66 1.52
C GLU A 822 -42.34 -2.20 1.40
N ARG A 823 -42.05 -1.39 2.43
CA ARG A 823 -42.39 0.04 2.47
C ARG A 823 -41.24 0.95 2.04
N LEU A 824 -40.13 0.37 1.58
CA LEU A 824 -38.98 1.10 1.06
C LEU A 824 -39.10 1.26 -0.45
N ARG A 825 -38.90 2.48 -0.94
CA ARG A 825 -38.67 2.75 -2.35
C ARG A 825 -37.24 3.26 -2.51
N LEU A 826 -36.55 2.80 -3.54
CA LEU A 826 -35.13 3.02 -3.76
C LEU A 826 -34.92 3.61 -5.16
N VAL A 827 -34.40 4.83 -5.24
CA VAL A 827 -33.91 5.40 -6.50
C VAL A 827 -32.40 5.52 -6.45
N THR A 828 -31.71 4.88 -7.39
CA THR A 828 -30.25 5.00 -7.53
C THR A 828 -29.92 5.77 -8.79
N TYR A 829 -28.84 6.54 -8.79
CA TYR A 829 -28.46 7.32 -9.97
C TYR A 829 -26.98 7.63 -9.99
N GLY A 830 -26.40 7.71 -11.19
CA GLY A 830 -24.94 7.72 -11.34
C GLY A 830 -24.30 6.50 -10.64
N SER A 831 -24.99 5.35 -10.65
CA SER A 831 -24.69 4.21 -9.79
C SER A 831 -23.52 3.37 -10.27
N GLN A 832 -22.57 3.07 -9.37
CA GLN A 832 -21.40 2.22 -9.63
C GLN A 832 -21.67 0.73 -9.34
N LEU A 833 -22.89 0.38 -8.91
CA LEU A 833 -23.24 -0.94 -8.38
C LEU A 833 -22.90 -2.08 -9.33
N ARG A 834 -23.24 -1.97 -10.61
CA ARG A 834 -22.94 -3.00 -11.63
C ARG A 834 -21.55 -2.80 -12.24
N THR A 835 -21.29 -1.58 -12.72
CA THR A 835 -20.10 -1.25 -13.54
C THR A 835 -18.78 -1.49 -12.82
N TRP A 836 -18.72 -1.29 -11.50
CA TRP A 836 -17.47 -1.44 -10.74
C TRP A 836 -17.64 -2.49 -9.66
N TYR A 837 -18.63 -2.31 -8.77
CA TYR A 837 -18.74 -3.16 -7.60
C TYR A 837 -19.17 -4.58 -7.92
N GLY A 838 -20.19 -4.76 -8.77
CA GLY A 838 -20.70 -6.07 -9.18
C GLY A 838 -19.72 -6.83 -10.06
N ARG A 839 -18.88 -6.13 -10.83
CA ARG A 839 -17.78 -6.70 -11.61
C ARG A 839 -16.63 -7.18 -10.73
N ILE A 840 -16.12 -6.32 -9.86
CA ILE A 840 -14.92 -6.59 -9.04
C ILE A 840 -15.24 -7.47 -7.82
N PHE A 841 -16.45 -7.35 -7.26
CA PHE A 841 -16.89 -8.02 -6.03
C PHE A 841 -18.23 -8.78 -6.22
N PRO A 842 -18.32 -9.71 -7.18
CA PRO A 842 -19.58 -10.39 -7.53
C PRO A 842 -20.16 -11.22 -6.39
N GLY A 843 -19.33 -11.70 -5.45
CA GLY A 843 -19.79 -12.42 -4.26
C GLY A 843 -20.55 -11.56 -3.24
N VAL A 844 -20.52 -10.23 -3.37
CA VAL A 844 -21.23 -9.30 -2.48
C VAL A 844 -22.27 -8.46 -3.22
N LEU A 845 -21.99 -8.06 -4.45
CA LEU A 845 -22.82 -7.13 -5.23
C LEU A 845 -23.10 -7.65 -6.64
N GLY A 846 -22.89 -8.94 -6.89
CA GLY A 846 -23.13 -9.55 -8.19
C GLY A 846 -24.59 -9.94 -8.44
N PRO A 847 -24.87 -10.48 -9.64
CA PRO A 847 -26.18 -10.92 -10.12
C PRO A 847 -27.05 -11.65 -9.11
N GLU A 848 -26.49 -12.64 -8.41
CA GLU A 848 -27.24 -13.43 -7.44
C GLU A 848 -27.68 -12.62 -6.22
N VAL A 849 -26.93 -11.57 -5.84
CA VAL A 849 -27.17 -10.75 -4.64
C VAL A 849 -28.08 -9.57 -4.93
N ILE A 850 -27.73 -8.74 -5.92
CA ILE A 850 -28.52 -7.54 -6.23
C ILE A 850 -29.69 -7.83 -7.17
N GLY A 851 -29.63 -8.91 -7.96
CA GLY A 851 -30.64 -9.29 -8.95
C GLY A 851 -30.49 -8.55 -10.27
N SER A 852 -29.37 -8.80 -10.96
CA SER A 852 -29.06 -8.23 -12.27
C SER A 852 -28.71 -9.32 -13.27
N HIS A 853 -28.84 -9.06 -14.57
CA HIS A 853 -28.26 -9.93 -15.60
C HIS A 853 -26.76 -10.14 -15.33
N PRO A 854 -26.24 -11.37 -15.51
CA PRO A 854 -24.81 -11.60 -15.57
C PRO A 854 -24.15 -10.60 -16.52
N LEU A 855 -22.98 -10.13 -16.10
CA LEU A 855 -22.19 -9.22 -16.90
C LEU A 855 -21.78 -9.94 -18.17
N THR A 856 -22.13 -9.37 -19.32
CA THR A 856 -21.75 -9.96 -20.61
C THR A 856 -20.26 -9.71 -20.87
N ASP A 857 -19.59 -10.62 -21.59
CA ASP A 857 -18.22 -10.40 -22.09
C ASP A 857 -18.12 -9.25 -23.11
N ARG A 858 -19.24 -8.61 -23.45
CA ARG A 858 -19.38 -7.59 -24.51
C ARG A 858 -18.71 -6.25 -24.21
N ALA A 859 -18.24 -6.02 -22.99
CA ALA A 859 -17.37 -4.89 -22.68
C ALA A 859 -15.90 -5.16 -23.08
N ASP A 860 -15.68 -5.77 -24.25
CA ASP A 860 -14.35 -5.90 -24.84
C ASP A 860 -13.92 -4.59 -25.51
N PHE A 861 -12.66 -4.48 -25.93
CA PHE A 861 -12.18 -3.27 -26.61
C PHE A 861 -12.68 -3.16 -28.06
N GLY A 862 -13.36 -4.16 -28.62
CA GLY A 862 -13.81 -4.20 -30.02
C GLY A 862 -15.28 -3.82 -30.23
N SER A 863 -16.11 -3.90 -29.20
CA SER A 863 -17.53 -3.55 -29.21
C SER A 863 -17.77 -2.19 -28.56
N ALA A 864 -18.86 -1.51 -28.95
CA ALA A 864 -19.38 -0.33 -28.27
C ALA A 864 -20.38 -0.68 -27.15
N ALA A 865 -20.80 -1.94 -27.04
CA ALA A 865 -21.73 -2.38 -26.01
C ALA A 865 -21.07 -2.29 -24.61
N PRO A 866 -21.84 -2.01 -23.53
CA PRO A 866 -23.26 -1.68 -23.51
C PRO A 866 -23.57 -0.20 -23.82
N ASP A 867 -22.54 0.61 -24.11
CA ASP A 867 -22.64 2.06 -24.30
C ASP A 867 -23.39 2.42 -25.59
N ALA A 868 -23.26 1.60 -26.64
CA ALA A 868 -24.12 1.56 -27.82
C ALA A 868 -24.36 0.08 -28.19
N PRO A 869 -25.59 -0.45 -28.09
CA PRO A 869 -25.89 -1.84 -28.44
C PRO A 869 -25.70 -2.10 -29.95
N ASP A 870 -25.30 -3.32 -30.31
CA ASP A 870 -24.98 -3.71 -31.70
C ASP A 870 -26.21 -3.72 -32.62
N THR A 871 -27.43 -3.69 -32.07
CA THR A 871 -28.71 -3.62 -32.81
C THR A 871 -29.38 -2.26 -32.59
N GLY A 872 -29.57 -1.50 -33.67
CA GLY A 872 -30.33 -0.24 -33.68
C GLY A 872 -31.86 -0.42 -33.65
N GLY A 873 -32.37 -1.48 -33.02
CA GLY A 873 -33.79 -1.77 -32.93
C GLY A 873 -34.38 -1.37 -31.58
N PRO A 874 -35.66 -0.95 -31.50
CA PRO A 874 -36.39 -0.93 -30.25
C PRO A 874 -36.69 -2.38 -29.85
N ASP A 875 -35.76 -3.04 -29.16
CA ASP A 875 -35.95 -4.38 -28.62
C ASP A 875 -36.70 -4.25 -27.28
N ASP A 876 -37.81 -4.98 -27.12
CA ASP A 876 -38.64 -5.00 -25.92
C ASP A 876 -37.79 -4.97 -24.63
N PRO A 877 -38.20 -4.20 -23.60
CA PRO A 877 -37.47 -4.12 -22.35
C PRO A 877 -37.24 -5.54 -21.80
N LEU A 878 -36.00 -6.00 -21.82
CA LEU A 878 -35.65 -7.28 -21.20
C LEU A 878 -35.91 -7.13 -19.70
N GLU A 879 -36.88 -7.87 -19.19
CA GLU A 879 -37.03 -8.00 -17.75
C GLU A 879 -35.75 -8.63 -17.20
N PRO A 880 -35.12 -8.02 -16.17
CA PRO A 880 -33.97 -8.63 -15.56
C PRO A 880 -34.37 -9.99 -14.98
N PRO A 881 -33.54 -11.04 -15.08
CA PRO A 881 -33.71 -12.21 -14.26
C PRO A 881 -33.55 -11.72 -12.84
N VAL A 882 -34.58 -11.90 -12.04
CA VAL A 882 -34.63 -11.49 -10.64
C VAL A 882 -34.59 -12.77 -9.81
N PRO A 883 -33.38 -13.26 -9.44
CA PRO A 883 -33.26 -14.47 -8.64
C PRO A 883 -34.01 -14.36 -7.33
N ASP A 884 -34.59 -15.48 -6.89
CA ASP A 884 -35.30 -15.54 -5.61
C ASP A 884 -34.40 -15.11 -4.45
N GLY A 885 -34.94 -14.27 -3.57
CA GLY A 885 -34.24 -13.69 -2.43
C GLY A 885 -33.13 -12.67 -2.75
N SER A 886 -32.90 -12.30 -4.02
CA SER A 886 -32.06 -11.14 -4.37
C SER A 886 -32.67 -9.83 -3.88
N LEU A 887 -31.88 -8.75 -3.78
CA LEU A 887 -32.43 -7.46 -3.37
C LEU A 887 -33.49 -6.95 -4.37
N ALA A 888 -33.28 -7.16 -5.67
CA ALA A 888 -34.26 -6.84 -6.70
C ALA A 888 -35.59 -7.59 -6.50
N SER A 889 -35.57 -8.87 -6.08
CA SER A 889 -36.82 -9.62 -5.84
C SER A 889 -37.56 -9.09 -4.63
N ARG A 890 -36.84 -8.79 -3.55
CA ARG A 890 -37.39 -8.20 -2.32
C ARG A 890 -37.98 -6.80 -2.57
N LEU A 891 -37.36 -6.01 -3.45
CA LEU A 891 -37.89 -4.70 -3.86
C LEU A 891 -38.92 -4.78 -4.99
N GLY A 892 -39.29 -5.98 -5.46
CA GLY A 892 -40.32 -6.14 -6.48
C GLY A 892 -39.96 -5.50 -7.81
N VAL A 893 -38.71 -5.62 -8.27
CA VAL A 893 -38.25 -5.09 -9.56
C VAL A 893 -39.07 -5.63 -10.74
N SER A 894 -39.54 -6.88 -10.65
CA SER A 894 -40.45 -7.51 -11.62
C SER A 894 -41.94 -7.17 -11.40
N ALA A 895 -42.31 -6.42 -10.36
CA ALA A 895 -43.70 -6.00 -10.16
C ALA A 895 -44.11 -4.90 -11.15
N ALA A 896 -45.41 -4.73 -11.42
CA ALA A 896 -45.93 -3.69 -12.31
C ALA A 896 -45.44 -2.28 -11.91
N SER A 897 -45.40 -2.01 -10.60
CA SER A 897 -44.81 -0.82 -9.99
C SER A 897 -43.52 -1.18 -9.26
N PRO A 898 -42.35 -1.05 -9.89
CA PRO A 898 -41.09 -1.43 -9.27
C PRO A 898 -40.71 -0.45 -8.17
N ARG A 899 -40.30 -0.96 -7.00
CA ARG A 899 -39.83 -0.12 -5.88
C ARG A 899 -38.34 0.19 -5.95
N TRP A 900 -37.63 -0.31 -6.96
CA TRP A 900 -36.24 0.08 -7.24
C TRP A 900 -36.09 0.51 -8.69
N ILE A 901 -35.72 1.78 -8.88
CA ILE A 901 -35.43 2.38 -10.19
C ILE A 901 -34.00 2.93 -10.17
N ASN A 902 -33.25 2.67 -11.24
CA ASN A 902 -31.94 3.25 -11.48
C ASN A 902 -31.99 4.24 -12.64
N LEU A 903 -31.34 5.39 -12.48
CA LEU A 903 -31.21 6.42 -13.50
C LEU A 903 -29.76 6.52 -14.00
N PHE A 904 -29.55 6.54 -15.31
CA PHE A 904 -28.20 6.58 -15.89
C PHE A 904 -28.10 7.55 -17.08
N ARG A 905 -26.89 8.05 -17.33
CA ARG A 905 -26.50 8.78 -18.54
C ARG A 905 -25.39 8.02 -19.24
N ARG A 906 -25.31 8.11 -20.57
CA ARG A 906 -24.21 7.47 -21.33
C ARG A 906 -22.91 8.29 -21.29
N THR A 907 -22.98 9.56 -20.94
CA THR A 907 -21.84 10.45 -20.72
C THR A 907 -21.23 10.32 -19.32
N ASP A 908 -21.80 9.50 -18.45
CA ASP A 908 -21.31 9.27 -17.10
C ASP A 908 -20.20 8.21 -17.10
N PRO A 909 -18.94 8.57 -16.78
CA PRO A 909 -17.81 7.62 -16.81
C PRO A 909 -17.73 6.69 -15.59
N ILE A 910 -18.56 6.95 -14.58
CA ILE A 910 -18.50 6.28 -13.28
C ILE A 910 -19.77 5.47 -13.04
N GLY A 911 -20.92 6.10 -13.30
CA GLY A 911 -22.24 5.55 -13.06
C GLY A 911 -22.92 5.07 -14.35
N PHE A 912 -23.55 3.90 -14.30
CA PHE A 912 -24.27 3.36 -15.46
C PHE A 912 -25.50 2.54 -15.05
N ARG A 913 -25.98 1.67 -15.95
CA ARG A 913 -27.08 0.73 -15.71
C ARG A 913 -26.75 -0.24 -14.58
N VAL A 914 -27.76 -0.68 -13.82
CA VAL A 914 -27.61 -1.59 -12.67
C VAL A 914 -28.10 -3.01 -13.01
N PHE A 915 -29.22 -3.15 -13.72
CA PHE A 915 -29.91 -4.42 -13.88
C PHE A 915 -29.61 -5.12 -15.20
N SER A 916 -29.44 -4.38 -16.30
CA SER A 916 -29.19 -4.96 -17.62
C SER A 916 -28.21 -4.13 -18.46
N ASP A 917 -27.45 -4.80 -19.31
CA ASP A 917 -26.68 -4.17 -20.39
C ASP A 917 -27.60 -3.71 -21.54
N GLN A 918 -28.85 -4.19 -21.57
CA GLN A 918 -29.92 -3.81 -22.51
C GLN A 918 -30.90 -2.82 -21.89
N GLN A 919 -31.81 -2.25 -22.70
CA GLN A 919 -32.86 -1.38 -22.17
C GLN A 919 -33.75 -2.15 -21.18
N SER A 920 -34.12 -1.50 -20.09
CA SER A 920 -34.99 -2.08 -19.07
C SER A 920 -35.87 -0.98 -18.46
N ARG A 921 -37.08 -1.33 -18.03
CA ARG A 921 -38.03 -0.39 -17.38
C ARG A 921 -37.51 0.18 -16.06
N VAL A 922 -36.57 -0.51 -15.43
CA VAL A 922 -35.94 -0.13 -14.16
C VAL A 922 -34.59 0.55 -14.32
N ASP A 923 -33.95 0.48 -15.50
CA ASP A 923 -32.76 1.27 -15.84
C ASP A 923 -33.18 2.38 -16.82
N ARG A 924 -33.53 3.56 -16.30
CA ARG A 924 -34.06 4.66 -17.10
C ARG A 924 -32.94 5.61 -17.54
N TYR A 925 -32.91 5.89 -18.83
CA TYR A 925 -32.02 6.90 -19.39
C TYR A 925 -32.47 8.29 -18.93
N VAL A 926 -31.50 9.13 -18.57
CA VAL A 926 -31.70 10.54 -18.24
C VAL A 926 -31.05 11.39 -19.33
N SER A 927 -31.69 12.50 -19.70
CA SER A 927 -31.11 13.45 -20.65
C SER A 927 -29.69 13.90 -20.23
N GLU A 928 -28.81 13.99 -21.22
CA GLU A 928 -27.43 14.49 -21.10
C GLU A 928 -27.35 16.01 -21.11
N TYR A 929 -28.48 16.71 -21.18
CA TYR A 929 -28.54 18.17 -21.16
C TYR A 929 -29.73 18.63 -20.31
N SER A 930 -29.57 19.77 -19.64
CA SER A 930 -30.72 20.42 -18.99
C SER A 930 -31.60 21.08 -20.04
N PRO A 931 -32.94 20.98 -19.94
CA PRO A 931 -33.84 21.80 -20.73
C PRO A 931 -33.52 23.29 -20.45
N GLY A 932 -33.22 24.05 -21.51
CA GLY A 932 -32.97 25.48 -21.40
C GLY A 932 -34.23 26.20 -20.93
N GLY A 933 -34.34 26.46 -19.63
CA GLY A 933 -35.48 27.15 -19.03
C GLY A 933 -35.18 27.90 -17.73
N ALA A 934 -33.93 27.87 -17.24
CA ALA A 934 -33.51 28.50 -15.98
C ALA A 934 -32.56 29.70 -16.18
N GLY A 935 -32.67 30.42 -17.31
CA GLY A 935 -31.86 31.61 -17.58
C GLY A 935 -30.41 31.35 -18.05
N ASP A 936 -30.00 30.08 -18.20
CA ASP A 936 -28.70 29.73 -18.77
C ASP A 936 -28.69 29.98 -20.31
N PRO A 937 -27.67 30.67 -20.86
CA PRO A 937 -27.64 31.07 -22.27
C PRO A 937 -27.46 29.89 -23.25
N CYS A 938 -27.04 28.72 -22.76
CA CYS A 938 -26.87 27.49 -23.56
C CYS A 938 -27.13 26.22 -22.71
N PRO A 939 -27.64 25.13 -23.31
CA PRO A 939 -27.72 23.84 -22.65
C PRO A 939 -26.32 23.33 -22.27
N ILE A 940 -26.14 22.89 -21.02
CA ILE A 940 -24.87 22.38 -20.49
C ILE A 940 -24.87 20.85 -20.54
N LEU A 941 -23.81 20.27 -21.13
CA LEU A 941 -23.59 18.83 -21.13
C LEU A 941 -23.45 18.31 -19.68
N GLN A 942 -24.36 17.43 -19.29
CA GLN A 942 -24.37 16.75 -18.01
C GLN A 942 -23.65 15.40 -18.11
N THR A 943 -22.91 15.06 -17.06
CA THR A 943 -22.18 13.79 -16.91
C THR A 943 -22.63 13.13 -15.60
N HIS A 944 -21.73 13.01 -14.61
CA HIS A 944 -21.98 12.28 -13.36
C HIS A 944 -22.82 13.02 -12.31
N SER A 945 -22.96 14.34 -12.39
CA SER A 945 -23.65 15.17 -11.38
C SER A 945 -25.06 15.57 -11.82
N ARG A 946 -25.88 16.11 -10.91
CA ARG A 946 -27.19 16.74 -11.21
C ARG A 946 -28.26 15.80 -11.78
N TYR A 947 -28.25 14.53 -11.39
CA TYR A 947 -29.34 13.61 -11.72
C TYR A 947 -30.63 13.99 -10.97
N GLN A 948 -30.52 14.43 -9.72
CA GLN A 948 -31.65 14.79 -8.87
C GLN A 948 -32.45 16.02 -9.34
N PHE A 949 -31.89 16.78 -10.28
CA PHE A 949 -32.54 17.95 -10.88
C PHE A 949 -33.22 17.65 -12.21
N ALA A 950 -33.01 16.45 -12.76
CA ALA A 950 -33.59 16.02 -14.01
C ALA A 950 -35.09 15.69 -13.84
N ASP A 951 -35.86 15.89 -14.91
CA ASP A 951 -37.30 15.67 -14.87
C ASP A 951 -37.64 14.19 -14.68
N GLU A 952 -36.79 13.29 -15.19
CA GLU A 952 -36.92 11.84 -15.02
C GLU A 952 -36.79 11.41 -13.54
N TYR A 953 -35.94 12.10 -12.76
CA TYR A 953 -35.84 11.85 -11.31
C TYR A 953 -37.13 12.29 -10.60
N ARG A 954 -37.63 13.50 -10.91
CA ARG A 954 -38.86 14.01 -10.30
C ARG A 954 -40.04 13.12 -10.62
N ALA A 955 -40.19 12.70 -11.87
CA ALA A 955 -41.28 11.82 -12.30
C ALA A 955 -41.31 10.49 -11.53
N VAL A 956 -40.14 9.92 -11.20
CA VAL A 956 -40.04 8.70 -10.38
C VAL A 956 -40.46 8.96 -8.93
N VAL A 957 -39.86 9.97 -8.30
CA VAL A 957 -40.05 10.23 -6.87
C VAL A 957 -41.47 10.75 -6.58
N GLU A 958 -42.00 11.63 -7.42
CA GLU A 958 -43.38 12.13 -7.31
C GLU A 958 -44.41 11.01 -7.46
N GLY A 959 -44.17 10.06 -8.37
CA GLY A 959 -45.03 8.88 -8.52
C GLY A 959 -45.15 8.05 -7.23
N TRP A 960 -44.10 8.02 -6.41
CA TRP A 960 -44.09 7.29 -5.14
C TRP A 960 -44.68 8.06 -3.96
N TYR A 961 -44.75 9.40 -4.02
CA TYR A 961 -45.38 10.19 -2.96
C TYR A 961 -46.88 9.85 -2.80
N TRP A 962 -47.55 9.49 -3.89
CA TRP A 962 -49.00 9.35 -3.95
C TRP A 962 -49.49 7.88 -3.96
N GLU A 963 -48.63 6.91 -3.65
CA GLU A 963 -49.02 5.50 -3.63
C GLU A 963 -50.16 5.23 -2.59
N PRO A 964 -51.19 4.43 -2.94
CA PRO A 964 -52.35 4.17 -2.08
C PRO A 964 -51.99 3.46 -0.76
N GLY A 965 -52.79 3.70 0.30
CA GLY A 965 -52.71 2.94 1.57
C GLY A 965 -52.00 3.65 2.73
N TYR A 966 -51.79 4.96 2.65
CA TYR A 966 -51.03 5.74 3.64
C TYR A 966 -51.74 7.05 4.01
N PRO A 967 -51.41 7.68 5.16
CA PRO A 967 -52.03 8.93 5.57
C PRO A 967 -51.75 10.04 4.54
N GLN A 968 -52.73 10.34 3.71
CA GLN A 968 -52.72 11.45 2.78
C GLN A 968 -53.49 12.60 3.42
N TYR A 969 -52.79 13.56 4.00
CA TYR A 969 -53.43 14.76 4.52
C TYR A 969 -53.67 15.75 3.37
N ALA A 970 -54.79 16.47 3.44
CA ALA A 970 -55.27 17.34 2.37
C ALA A 970 -54.23 18.34 1.87
N VAL A 971 -54.25 18.58 0.55
CA VAL A 971 -53.36 19.51 -0.16
C VAL A 971 -53.62 20.94 0.33
N GLY A 972 -52.70 21.46 1.15
CA GLY A 972 -52.62 22.85 1.59
C GLY A 972 -51.18 23.33 1.47
N GLU A 973 -50.91 24.63 1.63
CA GLU A 973 -49.59 25.21 1.38
C GLU A 973 -48.47 24.65 2.26
N VAL A 974 -47.27 24.60 1.63
CA VAL A 974 -45.95 24.21 2.14
C VAL A 974 -45.82 24.35 3.67
N CYS A 975 -45.96 23.23 4.38
CA CYS A 975 -45.58 23.14 5.79
C CYS A 975 -44.54 22.04 5.93
N GLN A 976 -43.31 22.46 6.23
CA GLN A 976 -42.30 21.59 6.82
C GLN A 976 -42.90 20.97 8.08
N VAL A 977 -43.04 19.65 8.05
CA VAL A 977 -43.51 18.88 9.20
C VAL A 977 -42.38 18.85 10.24
N ASP A 978 -42.56 19.65 11.30
CA ASP A 978 -41.68 19.73 12.46
C ASP A 978 -41.75 18.39 13.22
N PHE A 979 -40.70 17.58 13.16
CA PHE A 979 -40.52 16.50 14.14
C PHE A 979 -39.73 17.05 15.31
N LEU A 980 -40.36 17.07 16.47
CA LEU A 980 -39.68 17.37 17.72
C LEU A 980 -38.60 16.31 17.98
N VAL A 981 -37.37 16.79 18.14
CA VAL A 981 -36.27 16.07 18.77
C VAL A 981 -36.71 15.78 20.21
N PRO A 982 -36.71 14.53 20.71
CA PRO A 982 -36.74 14.32 22.15
C PRO A 982 -35.37 14.73 22.68
N ASP A 983 -35.36 15.69 23.62
CA ASP A 983 -34.18 16.14 24.36
C ASP A 983 -33.36 15.00 24.97
#